data_AF-A0AAW1D9A5-F1
#
_entry.id   AF-A0AAW1D9A5-F1
#
_cell.length_a   1.000
_cell.length_b   1.000
_cell.length_c   1.000
_cell.angle_alpha   90.00
_cell.angle_beta   90.00
_cell.angle_gamma   90.00
#
_symmetry.space_group_name_H-M   'P 1'
#
loop_
_entity.id
_entity.type
_entity.pdbx_description
1 polymer ?
#
loop_
_entity_poly.entity_id
_entity_poly.type
_entity_poly.pdbx_seq_one_letter_code
_entity_poly.pdbx_strand_id
1 'polypeptide(L)'
;MALEVSTINFYALENSKAHRTHKYEAVHLNPPTPIFRRGQEFEFDIIFSNRAFNEKVDKLRVLFHYEDEEKKPPTPRGGAWLANDADIAEDPNMWSLRMISNQGKTLKLKMKTPVICGVGAWKMSIKTDLRTNLGGSRYDHPEIIYILFNPWNKDDDVYMPETDLIEEYVMNDVGKVYVGGKGMAVGRQWLFGQFEAHVLPICSKIMKDYYRLRMYSREPSYSKRCDPIFVTRASSGVKLILQGNWSGHYEGGTNPSLWTGSAPILKEYSVTGERVKYGQCWVFASLGCTVCRALGIPARVVTNVVSATDVDESLTVDKYFSKTGEVLEESWDSHWNFHAWIDAWMARKDLPPGYGGWQAVDPTLSTGPSSLEAIKRGEPGFEFDVAEKISEVNADLVDWKEDEKALLGFRKIRTNTTYSGYQMLTKKPFIFDPNGERDLDDVMDQYKNPEGSKEERLALIRAAMNCGSRARQVFEIEDAKQIEEIKFSLVDIDNIFIGKDFSAILKMENTVSKSRKVQVAMSVESVFYNGTKGNTIKKLCQTVSLAPKENKELKINISADEYLDKLVEFSLMKCYWMATVEETKQTWVAEDDFNVTKPSLNIQLDGIMSVGKQGKVIFKFKNPLKKKLTECQLAFDSPGMIKYQKTTFRDVLPEESVTIEATVTPSAAGNLTLVAIFYSKELQDLRGSALVDISS
;
A
#
# COMPACT_ATOMS: atom_id res chain seq x y z
N MET A 1 16.73 -53.97 -14.96
CA MET A 1 16.15 -53.28 -13.78
C MET A 1 15.97 -51.81 -14.11
N ALA A 2 14.81 -51.24 -13.80
CA ALA A 2 14.55 -49.82 -14.01
C ALA A 2 15.48 -48.96 -13.13
N LEU A 3 15.75 -47.74 -13.56
CA LEU A 3 16.62 -46.82 -12.85
C LEU A 3 15.90 -46.26 -11.62
N GLU A 4 16.50 -46.32 -10.44
CA GLU A 4 15.86 -45.89 -9.19
C GLU A 4 16.55 -44.66 -8.61
N VAL A 5 15.75 -43.62 -8.33
CA VAL A 5 16.24 -42.37 -7.74
C VAL A 5 16.29 -42.53 -6.22
N SER A 6 17.42 -42.16 -5.62
CA SER A 6 17.61 -42.12 -4.18
C SER A 6 17.31 -40.72 -3.62
N THR A 7 17.88 -39.67 -4.20
CA THR A 7 17.69 -38.29 -3.75
C THR A 7 17.99 -37.29 -4.86
N ILE A 8 17.69 -36.03 -4.59
CA ILE A 8 17.89 -34.89 -5.49
C ILE A 8 18.62 -33.79 -4.74
N ASN A 9 19.63 -33.21 -5.35
CA ASN A 9 20.30 -32.02 -4.84
C ASN A 9 19.98 -30.82 -5.74
N PHE A 10 19.24 -29.86 -5.22
CA PHE A 10 18.82 -28.66 -5.96
C PHE A 10 19.82 -27.53 -5.99
N TYR A 11 20.94 -27.60 -5.26
CA TYR A 11 21.86 -26.47 -5.16
C TYR A 11 21.12 -25.16 -4.83
N ALA A 12 20.22 -25.22 -3.83
CA ALA A 12 19.22 -24.18 -3.58
C ALA A 12 19.88 -22.81 -3.38
N LEU A 13 20.97 -22.76 -2.61
CA LEU A 13 21.71 -21.52 -2.35
C LEU A 13 22.45 -21.02 -3.60
N GLU A 14 23.10 -21.88 -4.36
CA GLU A 14 23.83 -21.50 -5.58
C GLU A 14 22.88 -20.98 -6.66
N ASN A 15 21.80 -21.71 -6.93
CA ASN A 15 20.78 -21.26 -7.87
C ASN A 15 20.11 -19.97 -7.39
N SER A 16 19.89 -19.80 -6.08
CA SER A 16 19.26 -18.59 -5.57
C SER A 16 20.05 -17.30 -5.85
N LYS A 17 21.38 -17.40 -5.97
CA LYS A 17 22.22 -16.26 -6.38
C LYS A 17 21.93 -15.87 -7.84
N ALA A 18 21.90 -16.85 -8.74
CA ALA A 18 21.59 -16.64 -10.15
C ALA A 18 20.15 -16.13 -10.37
N HIS A 19 19.19 -16.66 -9.61
CA HIS A 19 17.78 -16.27 -9.70
C HIS A 19 17.44 -15.02 -8.88
N ARG A 20 18.39 -14.41 -8.16
CA ARG A 20 18.14 -13.26 -7.27
C ARG A 20 17.03 -13.55 -6.24
N THR A 21 17.13 -14.74 -5.64
CA THR A 21 16.25 -15.24 -4.56
C THR A 21 17.06 -15.61 -3.31
N HIS A 22 18.35 -15.27 -3.27
CA HIS A 22 19.24 -15.55 -2.14
C HIS A 22 18.90 -14.76 -0.86
N LYS A 23 18.08 -13.70 -0.93
CA LYS A 23 17.64 -12.98 0.28
C LYS A 23 16.57 -13.71 1.07
N TYR A 24 15.78 -14.60 0.42
CA TYR A 24 14.73 -15.34 1.11
C TYR A 24 15.34 -16.28 2.16
N GLU A 25 14.96 -16.11 3.42
CA GLU A 25 15.45 -16.90 4.55
C GLU A 25 15.29 -18.41 4.29
N ALA A 26 14.22 -18.80 3.59
CA ALA A 26 13.90 -20.18 3.26
C ALA A 26 15.01 -20.92 2.47
N VAL A 27 15.86 -20.23 1.69
CA VAL A 27 16.98 -20.87 0.96
C VAL A 27 18.17 -21.20 1.86
N HIS A 28 18.21 -20.63 3.07
CA HIS A 28 19.28 -20.81 4.06
C HIS A 28 18.89 -21.78 5.19
N LEU A 29 17.65 -22.26 5.19
CA LEU A 29 17.18 -23.26 6.16
C LEU A 29 17.82 -24.63 5.91
N ASN A 30 17.65 -25.55 6.86
CA ASN A 30 18.08 -26.94 6.73
C ASN A 30 16.87 -27.88 6.97
N PRO A 31 16.32 -28.54 5.93
CA PRO A 31 16.76 -28.48 4.52
C PRO A 31 16.42 -27.12 3.85
N PRO A 32 17.20 -26.69 2.84
CA PRO A 32 16.94 -25.45 2.14
C PRO A 32 15.78 -25.62 1.14
N THR A 33 14.92 -24.60 1.04
CA THR A 33 13.82 -24.60 0.07
C THR A 33 14.27 -23.96 -1.25
N PRO A 34 14.23 -24.65 -2.40
CA PRO A 34 14.58 -24.06 -3.69
C PRO A 34 13.56 -22.99 -4.12
N ILE A 35 14.04 -21.82 -4.52
CA ILE A 35 13.22 -20.71 -4.99
C ILE A 35 13.79 -20.21 -6.32
N PHE A 36 13.01 -20.35 -7.39
CA PHE A 36 13.38 -19.97 -8.74
C PHE A 36 12.48 -18.86 -9.27
N ARG A 37 12.93 -18.18 -10.31
CA ARG A 37 12.13 -17.26 -11.13
C ARG A 37 11.85 -17.91 -12.48
N ARG A 38 10.63 -17.77 -12.98
CA ARG A 38 10.21 -18.39 -14.24
C ARG A 38 11.02 -17.91 -15.44
N GLY A 39 11.08 -18.71 -16.51
CA GLY A 39 11.82 -18.35 -17.71
C GLY A 39 13.35 -18.39 -17.58
N GLN A 40 13.89 -18.82 -16.43
CA GLN A 40 15.33 -18.89 -16.18
C GLN A 40 15.75 -20.32 -15.83
N GLU A 41 16.96 -20.69 -16.26
CA GLU A 41 17.50 -22.04 -16.05
C GLU A 41 18.03 -22.23 -14.62
N PHE A 42 17.79 -23.42 -14.06
CA PHE A 42 18.38 -23.89 -12.80
C PHE A 42 19.02 -25.28 -12.97
N GLU A 43 19.99 -25.57 -12.12
CA GLU A 43 20.72 -26.85 -12.11
C GLU A 43 20.35 -27.72 -10.91
N PHE A 44 20.32 -29.05 -11.09
CA PHE A 44 20.13 -30.00 -10.01
C PHE A 44 20.72 -31.36 -10.35
N ASP A 45 21.06 -32.13 -9.33
CA ASP A 45 21.54 -33.50 -9.48
C ASP A 45 20.45 -34.50 -9.12
N ILE A 46 20.37 -35.57 -9.91
CA ILE A 46 19.65 -36.78 -9.55
C ILE A 46 20.68 -37.84 -9.14
N ILE A 47 20.54 -38.39 -7.94
CA ILE A 47 21.41 -39.44 -7.42
C ILE A 47 20.63 -40.75 -7.41
N PHE A 48 21.13 -41.76 -8.13
CA PHE A 48 20.49 -43.07 -8.26
C PHE A 48 20.98 -44.05 -7.21
N SER A 49 20.10 -44.93 -6.73
CA SER A 49 20.44 -45.96 -5.73
C SER A 49 21.15 -47.16 -6.35
N ASN A 50 20.70 -47.60 -7.53
CA ASN A 50 21.07 -48.89 -8.09
C ASN A 50 22.22 -48.80 -9.12
N ARG A 51 22.10 -48.00 -10.18
CA ARG A 51 23.08 -47.91 -11.29
C ARG A 51 23.15 -46.52 -11.93
N ALA A 52 24.12 -46.34 -12.83
CA ALA A 52 24.26 -45.14 -13.67
C ALA A 52 23.11 -44.99 -14.69
N PHE A 53 22.81 -43.75 -15.07
CA PHE A 53 21.91 -43.45 -16.19
C PHE A 53 22.56 -43.86 -17.52
N ASN A 54 21.80 -44.53 -18.38
CA ASN A 54 22.22 -44.90 -19.72
C ASN A 54 21.18 -44.47 -20.74
N GLU A 55 21.48 -43.45 -21.54
CA GLU A 55 20.58 -42.85 -22.52
C GLU A 55 20.03 -43.84 -23.56
N LYS A 56 20.78 -44.92 -23.87
CA LYS A 56 20.35 -45.97 -24.82
C LYS A 56 19.31 -46.91 -24.23
N VAL A 57 19.20 -46.99 -22.91
CA VAL A 57 18.34 -47.95 -22.19
C VAL A 57 17.24 -47.25 -21.42
N ASP A 58 17.51 -46.05 -20.91
CA ASP A 58 16.65 -45.30 -20.02
C ASP A 58 15.96 -44.14 -20.72
N LYS A 59 14.74 -43.86 -20.29
CA LYS A 59 14.04 -42.59 -20.49
C LYS A 59 13.86 -41.94 -19.13
N LEU A 60 14.07 -40.63 -19.06
CA LEU A 60 13.87 -39.84 -17.85
C LEU A 60 12.96 -38.67 -18.18
N ARG A 61 12.00 -38.40 -17.30
CA ARG A 61 11.18 -37.20 -17.32
C ARG A 61 11.03 -36.61 -15.92
N VAL A 62 11.02 -35.29 -15.88
CA VAL A 62 10.73 -34.52 -14.66
C VAL A 62 9.32 -33.99 -14.78
N LEU A 63 8.54 -34.09 -13.71
CA LEU A 63 7.13 -33.70 -13.66
C LEU A 63 6.90 -32.74 -12.49
N PHE A 64 6.07 -31.74 -12.71
CA PHE A 64 5.69 -30.73 -11.74
C PHE A 64 4.18 -30.69 -11.54
N HIS A 65 3.78 -30.62 -10.27
CA HIS A 65 2.40 -30.41 -9.83
C HIS A 65 2.37 -29.31 -8.79
N TYR A 66 1.25 -28.64 -8.60
CA TYR A 66 1.15 -27.66 -7.52
C TYR A 66 1.11 -28.37 -6.17
N GLU A 67 1.65 -27.70 -5.16
CA GLU A 67 1.65 -28.21 -3.78
C GLU A 67 0.22 -28.41 -3.26
N ASP A 68 -0.66 -27.46 -3.59
CA ASP A 68 -1.97 -27.24 -3.00
C ASP A 68 -3.14 -27.83 -3.81
N GLU A 69 -2.84 -28.68 -4.80
CA GLU A 69 -3.80 -29.44 -5.61
C GLU A 69 -4.44 -30.59 -4.80
N GLU A 70 -5.73 -30.47 -4.48
CA GLU A 70 -6.51 -31.47 -3.73
C GLU A 70 -6.66 -32.80 -4.50
N LYS A 71 -6.77 -32.73 -5.83
CA LYS A 71 -6.80 -33.92 -6.72
C LYS A 71 -5.61 -33.87 -7.64
N LYS A 72 -4.69 -34.83 -7.52
CA LYS A 72 -3.57 -34.99 -8.47
C LYS A 72 -4.13 -35.32 -9.86
N PRO A 73 -4.13 -34.39 -10.83
CA PRO A 73 -4.60 -34.69 -12.17
C PRO A 73 -3.75 -35.80 -12.80
N PRO A 74 -4.29 -36.58 -13.75
CA PRO A 74 -3.50 -37.56 -14.50
C PRO A 74 -2.34 -36.92 -15.27
N THR A 75 -2.50 -35.65 -15.63
CA THR A 75 -1.54 -34.86 -16.40
C THR A 75 -0.78 -33.87 -15.50
N PRO A 76 0.56 -33.84 -15.56
CA PRO A 76 1.35 -32.84 -14.84
C PRO A 76 1.08 -31.43 -15.36
N ARG A 77 1.33 -30.43 -14.52
CA ARG A 77 1.18 -29.00 -14.86
C ARG A 77 2.42 -28.42 -15.55
N GLY A 78 3.55 -29.10 -15.38
CA GLY A 78 4.82 -28.75 -16.03
C GLY A 78 5.77 -29.95 -16.02
N GLY A 79 6.88 -29.82 -16.73
CA GLY A 79 7.86 -30.88 -16.84
C GLY A 79 8.37 -31.10 -18.25
N ALA A 80 9.46 -31.85 -18.36
CA ALA A 80 10.10 -32.13 -19.64
C ALA A 80 10.74 -33.53 -19.63
N TRP A 81 10.85 -34.11 -20.83
CA TRP A 81 11.70 -35.26 -21.07
C TRP A 81 13.16 -34.83 -21.16
N LEU A 82 14.08 -35.69 -20.75
CA LEU A 82 15.48 -35.49 -21.03
C LEU A 82 15.72 -35.73 -22.54
N ALA A 83 15.88 -34.64 -23.29
CA ALA A 83 15.99 -34.67 -24.75
C ALA A 83 17.28 -34.05 -25.29
N ASN A 84 17.96 -33.18 -24.51
CA ASN A 84 19.16 -32.45 -24.96
C ASN A 84 18.95 -31.63 -26.26
N ASP A 85 17.69 -31.23 -26.52
CA ASP A 85 17.28 -30.49 -27.70
C ASP A 85 17.57 -29.00 -27.53
N ALA A 86 18.34 -28.42 -28.47
CA ALA A 86 18.74 -27.02 -28.44
C ALA A 86 17.57 -26.08 -28.77
N ASP A 87 16.71 -26.44 -29.73
CA ASP A 87 15.59 -25.61 -30.15
C ASP A 87 14.56 -25.48 -29.01
N ILE A 88 14.26 -26.60 -28.35
CA ILE A 88 13.39 -26.60 -27.14
C ILE A 88 14.04 -25.81 -26.00
N ALA A 89 15.38 -25.86 -25.88
CA ALA A 89 16.09 -25.11 -24.87
C ALA A 89 16.11 -23.60 -25.12
N GLU A 90 16.00 -23.16 -26.37
CA GLU A 90 15.94 -21.74 -26.75
C GLU A 90 14.52 -21.17 -26.70
N ASP A 91 13.47 -21.97 -26.96
CA ASP A 91 12.07 -21.50 -26.93
C ASP A 91 11.65 -21.01 -25.53
N PRO A 92 11.30 -19.72 -25.34
CA PRO A 92 10.94 -19.17 -24.03
C PRO A 92 9.62 -19.71 -23.48
N ASN A 93 8.77 -20.33 -24.30
CA ASN A 93 7.44 -20.82 -23.91
C ASN A 93 7.43 -22.31 -23.54
N MET A 94 8.57 -22.99 -23.64
CA MET A 94 8.68 -24.43 -23.44
C MET A 94 9.46 -24.78 -22.17
N TRP A 95 9.03 -25.86 -21.51
CA TRP A 95 9.85 -26.54 -20.52
C TRP A 95 10.97 -27.28 -21.24
N SER A 96 12.21 -27.15 -20.76
CA SER A 96 13.35 -27.87 -21.32
C SER A 96 14.15 -28.56 -20.23
N LEU A 97 14.73 -29.72 -20.55
CA LEU A 97 15.58 -30.49 -19.66
C LEU A 97 16.79 -31.03 -20.44
N ARG A 98 17.98 -30.70 -19.95
CA ARG A 98 19.26 -31.04 -20.59
C ARG A 98 20.21 -31.69 -19.58
N MET A 99 21.04 -32.60 -20.07
CA MET A 99 22.11 -33.24 -19.33
C MET A 99 23.35 -32.35 -19.37
N ILE A 100 23.91 -32.05 -18.20
CA ILE A 100 25.21 -31.38 -18.07
C ILE A 100 26.31 -32.44 -17.95
N SER A 101 26.14 -33.40 -17.05
CA SER A 101 27.11 -34.47 -16.84
C SER A 101 26.45 -35.74 -16.30
N ASN A 102 27.08 -36.88 -16.58
CA ASN A 102 26.67 -38.19 -16.11
C ASN A 102 27.90 -38.91 -15.54
N GLN A 103 28.01 -38.94 -14.22
CA GLN A 103 29.19 -39.45 -13.51
C GLN A 103 28.77 -40.47 -12.45
N GLY A 104 29.15 -41.73 -12.66
CA GLY A 104 28.79 -42.81 -11.74
C GLY A 104 27.26 -42.91 -11.60
N LYS A 105 26.75 -42.76 -10.36
CA LYS A 105 25.31 -42.79 -10.06
C LYS A 105 24.68 -41.39 -10.00
N THR A 106 25.40 -40.35 -10.39
CA THR A 106 24.93 -38.96 -10.35
C THR A 106 24.74 -38.42 -11.76
N LEU A 107 23.56 -37.87 -12.02
CA LEU A 107 23.21 -37.20 -13.28
C LEU A 107 22.91 -35.74 -12.98
N LYS A 108 23.79 -34.85 -13.45
CA LYS A 108 23.60 -33.40 -13.35
C LYS A 108 22.77 -32.91 -14.52
N LEU A 109 21.67 -32.22 -14.21
CA LEU A 109 20.71 -31.72 -15.18
C LEU A 109 20.56 -30.21 -15.08
N LYS A 110 20.12 -29.62 -16.19
CA LYS A 110 19.72 -28.22 -16.31
C LYS A 110 18.29 -28.15 -16.81
N MET A 111 17.45 -27.37 -16.15
CA MET A 111 16.05 -27.22 -16.49
C MET A 111 15.66 -25.77 -16.66
N LYS A 112 14.86 -25.47 -17.69
CA LYS A 112 14.24 -24.17 -17.93
C LYS A 112 12.73 -24.29 -17.79
N THR A 113 12.11 -23.34 -17.11
CA THR A 113 10.64 -23.20 -17.11
C THR A 113 10.22 -22.21 -18.20
N PRO A 114 9.00 -22.31 -18.75
CA PRO A 114 8.44 -21.28 -19.60
C PRO A 114 8.36 -19.92 -18.90
N VAL A 115 8.46 -18.84 -19.67
CA VAL A 115 8.21 -17.47 -19.17
C VAL A 115 6.75 -17.28 -18.72
N ILE A 116 5.84 -18.11 -19.20
CA ILE A 116 4.43 -18.16 -18.78
C ILE A 116 4.17 -19.21 -17.68
N CYS A 117 5.20 -19.78 -17.05
CA CYS A 117 5.00 -20.75 -15.98
C CYS A 117 4.21 -20.13 -14.82
N GLY A 118 3.24 -20.89 -14.28
CA GLY A 118 2.47 -20.45 -13.13
C GLY A 118 3.34 -20.28 -11.88
N VAL A 119 3.04 -19.26 -11.08
CA VAL A 119 3.77 -18.99 -9.84
C VAL A 119 3.16 -19.71 -8.63
N GLY A 120 3.97 -19.90 -7.59
CA GLY A 120 3.57 -20.50 -6.32
C GLY A 120 4.43 -21.69 -5.91
N ALA A 121 3.89 -22.52 -5.01
CA ALA A 121 4.54 -23.72 -4.49
C ALA A 121 4.28 -24.95 -5.39
N TRP A 122 5.33 -25.71 -5.64
CA TRP A 122 5.36 -26.85 -6.54
C TRP A 122 5.97 -28.08 -5.86
N LYS A 123 5.50 -29.27 -6.27
CA LYS A 123 6.08 -30.57 -5.95
C LYS A 123 6.67 -31.18 -7.22
N MET A 124 7.89 -31.72 -7.11
CA MET A 124 8.61 -32.34 -8.23
C MET A 124 8.63 -33.87 -8.12
N SER A 125 8.44 -34.53 -9.25
CA SER A 125 8.56 -35.98 -9.37
C SER A 125 9.50 -36.34 -10.53
N ILE A 126 10.34 -37.35 -10.34
CA ILE A 126 11.15 -37.97 -11.39
C ILE A 126 10.49 -39.27 -11.79
N LYS A 127 10.27 -39.47 -13.09
CA LYS A 127 9.87 -40.77 -13.63
C LYS A 127 10.93 -41.28 -14.60
N THR A 128 11.34 -42.51 -14.36
CA THR A 128 12.32 -43.24 -15.16
C THR A 128 11.64 -44.47 -15.76
N ASP A 129 11.76 -44.67 -17.06
CA ASP A 129 11.21 -45.84 -17.74
C ASP A 129 12.33 -46.50 -18.56
N LEU A 130 12.31 -47.83 -18.66
CA LEU A 130 13.13 -48.51 -19.66
C LEU A 130 12.55 -48.24 -21.05
N ARG A 131 13.41 -47.99 -22.05
CA ARG A 131 12.99 -47.80 -23.45
C ARG A 131 12.25 -49.01 -24.02
N THR A 132 12.49 -50.20 -23.47
CA THR A 132 11.77 -51.44 -23.79
C THR A 132 10.32 -51.46 -23.26
N ASN A 133 9.93 -50.49 -22.42
CA ASN A 133 8.65 -50.43 -21.71
C ASN A 133 8.40 -51.61 -20.74
N LEU A 134 9.43 -52.40 -20.40
CA LEU A 134 9.32 -53.57 -19.51
C LEU A 134 9.34 -53.22 -18.01
N GLY A 135 9.50 -51.94 -17.66
CA GLY A 135 9.50 -51.47 -16.27
C GLY A 135 9.88 -50.01 -16.15
N GLY A 136 9.46 -49.39 -15.06
CA GLY A 136 9.74 -48.01 -14.72
C GLY A 136 9.70 -47.77 -13.21
N SER A 137 10.18 -46.61 -12.78
CA SER A 137 10.18 -46.16 -11.39
C SER A 137 9.73 -44.71 -11.31
N ARG A 138 9.19 -44.32 -10.16
CA ARG A 138 8.79 -42.96 -9.84
C ARG A 138 9.33 -42.58 -8.48
N TYR A 139 9.92 -41.39 -8.40
CA TYR A 139 10.37 -40.77 -7.17
C TYR A 139 9.67 -39.44 -7.01
N ASP A 140 8.98 -39.25 -5.89
CA ASP A 140 8.36 -37.98 -5.51
C ASP A 140 9.30 -37.30 -4.51
N HIS A 141 9.80 -36.11 -4.84
CA HIS A 141 10.67 -35.36 -3.94
C HIS A 141 9.86 -34.80 -2.76
N PRO A 142 10.33 -34.93 -1.51
CA PRO A 142 9.55 -34.51 -0.33
C PRO A 142 9.41 -32.99 -0.20
N GLU A 143 10.46 -32.23 -0.57
CA GLU A 143 10.47 -30.78 -0.38
C GLU A 143 9.70 -30.03 -1.47
N ILE A 144 9.20 -28.86 -1.12
CA ILE A 144 8.52 -27.96 -2.05
C ILE A 144 9.53 -27.06 -2.77
N ILE A 145 9.13 -26.58 -3.94
CA ILE A 145 9.89 -25.63 -4.75
C ILE A 145 9.00 -24.43 -5.02
N TYR A 146 9.53 -23.21 -4.87
CA TYR A 146 8.80 -22.01 -5.30
C TYR A 146 9.26 -21.56 -6.68
N ILE A 147 8.29 -21.23 -7.54
CA ILE A 147 8.53 -20.53 -8.80
C ILE A 147 7.84 -19.17 -8.72
N LEU A 148 8.60 -18.11 -8.91
CA LEU A 148 8.18 -16.71 -8.82
C LEU A 148 8.17 -16.06 -10.21
N PHE A 149 7.59 -14.85 -10.30
CA PHE A 149 7.71 -14.00 -11.48
C PHE A 149 9.16 -13.52 -11.70
N ASN A 150 9.49 -13.16 -12.94
CA ASN A 150 10.84 -12.77 -13.34
C ASN A 150 10.89 -11.37 -13.98
N PRO A 151 11.03 -10.30 -13.19
CA PRO A 151 11.06 -8.93 -13.72
C PRO A 151 12.34 -8.59 -14.49
N TRP A 152 13.36 -9.46 -14.48
CA TRP A 152 14.58 -9.31 -15.27
C TRP A 152 14.48 -9.96 -16.66
N ASN A 153 13.45 -10.76 -16.92
CA ASN A 153 13.29 -11.44 -18.20
C ASN A 153 12.35 -10.65 -19.11
N LYS A 154 12.87 -10.18 -20.26
CA LYS A 154 12.12 -9.37 -21.25
C LYS A 154 10.85 -10.02 -21.80
N ASP A 155 10.75 -11.34 -21.73
CA ASP A 155 9.63 -12.11 -22.25
C ASP A 155 8.60 -12.41 -21.14
N ASP A 156 8.86 -12.01 -19.89
CA ASP A 156 7.92 -12.09 -18.77
C ASP A 156 7.01 -10.86 -18.74
N ASP A 157 5.73 -11.06 -18.45
CA ASP A 157 4.73 -9.99 -18.35
C ASP A 157 5.00 -8.98 -17.23
N VAL A 158 5.88 -9.28 -16.27
CA VAL A 158 6.32 -8.31 -15.24
C VAL A 158 7.68 -7.69 -15.53
N TYR A 159 8.21 -7.84 -16.74
CA TYR A 159 9.50 -7.27 -17.12
C TYR A 159 9.54 -5.76 -16.89
N MET A 160 10.53 -5.30 -16.14
CA MET A 160 10.82 -3.89 -15.96
C MET A 160 12.08 -3.52 -16.76
N PRO A 161 11.96 -2.72 -17.83
CA PRO A 161 13.10 -2.37 -18.69
C PRO A 161 14.24 -1.68 -17.93
N GLU A 162 13.88 -0.81 -16.99
CA GLU A 162 14.82 -0.12 -16.10
C GLU A 162 15.21 -1.06 -14.95
N THR A 163 16.14 -1.98 -15.21
CA THR A 163 16.46 -3.07 -14.28
C THR A 163 16.99 -2.62 -12.93
N ASP A 164 17.58 -1.42 -12.83
CA ASP A 164 18.04 -0.86 -11.56
C ASP A 164 16.85 -0.60 -10.63
N LEU A 165 15.69 -0.18 -11.16
CA LEU A 165 14.47 0.06 -10.38
C LEU A 165 13.92 -1.21 -9.74
N ILE A 166 14.28 -2.40 -10.24
CA ILE A 166 13.90 -3.68 -9.64
C ILE A 166 14.53 -3.82 -8.24
N GLU A 167 15.69 -3.20 -8.00
CA GLU A 167 16.28 -3.19 -6.66
C GLU A 167 15.37 -2.47 -5.65
N GLU A 168 14.72 -1.37 -6.03
CA GLU A 168 13.76 -0.67 -5.17
C GLU A 168 12.41 -1.40 -5.09
N TYR A 169 11.88 -1.85 -6.24
CA TYR A 169 10.49 -2.31 -6.33
C TYR A 169 10.30 -3.81 -6.11
N VAL A 170 11.39 -4.59 -5.96
CA VAL A 170 11.36 -6.01 -5.61
C VAL A 170 12.34 -6.35 -4.49
N MET A 171 13.61 -5.90 -4.61
CA MET A 171 14.68 -6.36 -3.71
C MET A 171 14.81 -5.58 -2.40
N ASN A 172 14.24 -4.37 -2.32
CA ASN A 172 14.22 -3.55 -1.12
C ASN A 172 13.05 -3.98 -0.21
N ASP A 173 13.37 -4.38 1.01
CA ASP A 173 12.43 -4.82 2.05
C ASP A 173 12.13 -3.74 3.09
N VAL A 174 12.64 -2.52 2.86
CA VAL A 174 12.36 -1.33 3.64
C VAL A 174 11.71 -0.29 2.72
N GLY A 175 10.52 0.17 3.09
CA GLY A 175 9.76 1.18 2.37
C GLY A 175 9.33 2.32 3.26
N LYS A 176 8.67 3.31 2.66
CA LYS A 176 8.10 4.44 3.35
C LYS A 176 6.70 4.71 2.80
N VAL A 177 5.74 4.92 3.68
CA VAL A 177 4.35 5.21 3.32
C VAL A 177 3.99 6.58 3.85
N TYR A 178 3.51 7.45 2.98
CA TYR A 178 3.14 8.82 3.35
C TYR A 178 1.75 8.81 3.99
N VAL A 179 1.58 9.58 5.06
CA VAL A 179 0.33 9.76 5.80
C VAL A 179 0.19 11.22 6.19
N GLY A 180 -1.02 11.69 6.45
CA GLY A 180 -1.30 13.08 6.83
C GLY A 180 -2.19 13.80 5.81
N GLY A 181 -2.46 15.08 6.07
CA GLY A 181 -3.32 15.91 5.22
C GLY A 181 -2.54 16.72 4.19
N LYS A 182 -3.29 17.54 3.45
CA LYS A 182 -2.77 18.51 2.47
C LYS A 182 -1.67 19.38 3.08
N GLY A 183 -0.52 19.48 2.41
CA GLY A 183 0.62 20.32 2.87
C GLY A 183 1.38 19.79 4.09
N MET A 184 0.93 18.69 4.71
CA MET A 184 1.51 18.16 5.96
C MET A 184 1.75 16.64 5.91
N ALA A 185 1.77 16.05 4.70
CA ALA A 185 2.06 14.64 4.52
C ALA A 185 3.50 14.32 4.98
N VAL A 186 3.63 13.25 5.76
CA VAL A 186 4.88 12.81 6.37
C VAL A 186 5.06 11.32 6.18
N GLY A 187 6.28 10.90 5.86
CA GLY A 187 6.59 9.51 5.58
C GLY A 187 6.74 8.69 6.85
N ARG A 188 6.13 7.51 6.85
CA ARG A 188 6.23 6.48 7.88
C ARG A 188 7.06 5.33 7.33
N GLN A 189 8.20 5.05 7.95
CA GLN A 189 9.02 3.89 7.56
C GLN A 189 8.25 2.59 7.82
N TRP A 190 8.39 1.64 6.90
CA TRP A 190 7.69 0.36 6.91
C TRP A 190 8.61 -0.78 6.50
N LEU A 191 8.63 -1.83 7.29
CA LEU A 191 9.42 -3.03 7.04
C LEU A 191 8.56 -4.05 6.29
N PHE A 192 8.75 -4.18 4.98
CA PHE A 192 7.96 -5.11 4.17
C PHE A 192 8.26 -6.57 4.52
N GLY A 193 9.52 -6.90 4.80
CA GLY A 193 9.95 -8.22 5.27
C GLY A 193 9.60 -9.38 4.33
N GLN A 194 9.52 -9.14 3.01
CA GLN A 194 9.08 -10.14 2.02
C GLN A 194 9.94 -11.40 1.96
N PHE A 195 11.14 -11.35 2.53
CA PHE A 195 12.12 -12.43 2.52
C PHE A 195 12.06 -13.37 3.73
N GLU A 196 11.25 -13.06 4.75
CA GLU A 196 11.13 -13.95 5.92
C GLU A 196 10.48 -15.29 5.55
N ALA A 197 10.91 -16.37 6.20
CA ALA A 197 10.59 -17.74 5.78
C ALA A 197 9.08 -18.06 5.76
N HIS A 198 8.27 -17.39 6.58
CA HIS A 198 6.82 -17.60 6.62
C HIS A 198 6.05 -16.87 5.52
N VAL A 199 6.65 -15.91 4.80
CA VAL A 199 5.90 -15.03 3.88
C VAL A 199 5.41 -15.77 2.62
N LEU A 200 6.27 -16.51 1.92
CA LEU A 200 5.89 -17.24 0.69
C LEU A 200 4.78 -18.30 0.92
N PRO A 201 4.82 -19.11 1.99
CA PRO A 201 3.70 -19.98 2.34
C PRO A 201 2.37 -19.22 2.49
N ILE A 202 2.39 -18.06 3.14
CA ILE A 202 1.18 -17.26 3.35
C ILE A 202 0.72 -16.59 2.05
N CYS A 203 1.62 -16.14 1.18
CA CYS A 203 1.27 -15.63 -0.14
C CYS A 203 0.51 -16.70 -0.97
N SER A 204 0.96 -17.96 -0.89
CA SER A 204 0.27 -19.08 -1.54
C SER A 204 -1.14 -19.30 -0.97
N LYS A 205 -1.30 -19.18 0.36
CA LYS A 205 -2.60 -19.25 1.03
C LYS A 205 -3.53 -18.09 0.66
N ILE A 206 -3.02 -16.86 0.63
CA ILE A 206 -3.75 -15.66 0.21
C ILE A 206 -4.33 -15.86 -1.20
N MET A 207 -3.50 -16.32 -2.14
CA MET A 207 -3.96 -16.62 -3.50
C MET A 207 -5.08 -17.67 -3.47
N LYS A 208 -4.86 -18.82 -2.81
CA LYS A 208 -5.85 -19.91 -2.75
C LYS A 208 -7.18 -19.44 -2.16
N ASP A 209 -7.16 -18.77 -1.03
CA ASP A 209 -8.36 -18.35 -0.30
C ASP A 209 -9.11 -17.22 -1.02
N TYR A 210 -8.39 -16.29 -1.67
CA TYR A 210 -9.00 -15.23 -2.48
C TYR A 210 -9.84 -15.83 -3.61
N TYR A 211 -9.29 -16.75 -4.39
CA TYR A 211 -10.03 -17.39 -5.49
C TYR A 211 -11.18 -18.28 -5.02
N ARG A 212 -10.99 -18.95 -3.87
CA ARG A 212 -12.04 -19.74 -3.24
C ARG A 212 -13.27 -18.93 -2.90
N LEU A 213 -13.09 -17.73 -2.35
CA LEU A 213 -14.18 -16.88 -1.89
C LEU A 213 -14.77 -16.02 -3.02
N ARG A 214 -13.94 -15.48 -3.91
CA ARG A 214 -14.38 -14.53 -4.94
C ARG A 214 -14.86 -15.19 -6.24
N MET A 215 -14.34 -16.37 -6.59
CA MET A 215 -14.66 -17.04 -7.85
C MET A 215 -15.38 -18.37 -7.67
N TYR A 216 -15.77 -18.71 -6.43
CA TYR A 216 -16.39 -20.00 -6.06
C TYR A 216 -15.61 -21.24 -6.59
N SER A 217 -14.31 -21.06 -6.84
CA SER A 217 -13.42 -22.11 -7.34
C SER A 217 -12.58 -22.64 -6.19
N ARG A 218 -12.51 -23.95 -5.98
CA ARG A 218 -11.74 -24.53 -4.86
C ARG A 218 -10.27 -24.13 -4.87
N GLU A 219 -9.70 -23.92 -6.07
CA GLU A 219 -8.30 -23.56 -6.30
C GLU A 219 -8.17 -22.55 -7.46
N PRO A 220 -7.10 -21.73 -7.48
CA PRO A 220 -6.76 -20.94 -8.67
C PRO A 220 -6.42 -21.86 -9.84
N SER A 221 -7.10 -21.68 -10.98
CA SER A 221 -6.76 -22.43 -12.19
C SER A 221 -5.33 -22.13 -12.66
N TYR A 222 -4.71 -23.05 -13.40
CA TYR A 222 -3.35 -22.91 -13.93
C TYR A 222 -3.13 -21.55 -14.62
N SER A 223 -4.05 -21.14 -15.50
CA SER A 223 -3.94 -19.87 -16.23
C SER A 223 -3.91 -18.65 -15.31
N LYS A 224 -4.69 -18.65 -14.22
CA LYS A 224 -4.70 -17.55 -13.23
C LYS A 224 -3.39 -17.42 -12.46
N ARG A 225 -2.65 -18.52 -12.28
CA ARG A 225 -1.31 -18.49 -11.66
C ARG A 225 -0.23 -18.03 -12.63
N CYS A 226 -0.47 -18.12 -13.94
CA CYS A 226 0.47 -17.70 -14.98
C CYS A 226 0.39 -16.19 -15.25
N ASP A 227 -0.72 -15.57 -14.90
CA ASP A 227 -1.07 -14.21 -15.31
C ASP A 227 -0.90 -13.22 -14.14
N PRO A 228 -0.01 -12.21 -14.26
CA PRO A 228 0.21 -11.24 -13.19
C PRO A 228 -1.02 -10.40 -12.88
N ILE A 229 -1.95 -10.17 -13.82
CA ILE A 229 -3.18 -9.41 -13.59
C ILE A 229 -3.99 -10.08 -12.46
N PHE A 230 -4.14 -11.40 -12.58
CA PHE A 230 -4.87 -12.22 -11.64
C PHE A 230 -4.11 -12.37 -10.32
N VAL A 231 -2.80 -12.60 -10.35
CA VAL A 231 -2.01 -12.72 -9.12
C VAL A 231 -1.99 -11.41 -8.33
N THR A 232 -1.82 -10.26 -8.98
CA THR A 232 -1.86 -8.97 -8.32
C THR A 232 -3.26 -8.65 -7.81
N ARG A 233 -4.34 -8.94 -8.54
CA ARG A 233 -5.71 -8.80 -8.00
C ARG A 233 -5.93 -9.63 -6.74
N ALA A 234 -5.37 -10.84 -6.69
CA ALA A 234 -5.43 -11.73 -5.52
C ALA A 234 -4.63 -11.22 -4.31
N SER A 235 -3.71 -10.26 -4.48
CA SER A 235 -3.05 -9.59 -3.34
C SER A 235 -4.05 -8.89 -2.41
N SER A 236 -5.23 -8.48 -2.91
CA SER A 236 -6.34 -7.96 -2.10
C SER A 236 -6.90 -9.00 -1.12
N GLY A 237 -6.53 -10.27 -1.26
CA GLY A 237 -6.79 -11.32 -0.30
C GLY A 237 -6.15 -11.08 1.08
N VAL A 238 -5.27 -10.08 1.24
CA VAL A 238 -4.80 -9.63 2.56
C VAL A 238 -5.95 -9.22 3.50
N LYS A 239 -7.14 -8.85 2.98
CA LYS A 239 -8.34 -8.65 3.81
C LYS A 239 -8.83 -9.92 4.51
N LEU A 240 -8.46 -11.09 4.03
CA LEU A 240 -8.73 -12.39 4.68
C LEU A 240 -7.74 -12.68 5.81
N ILE A 241 -6.65 -11.93 5.88
CA ILE A 241 -5.58 -12.04 6.87
C ILE A 241 -5.74 -10.97 7.96
N LEU A 242 -6.08 -9.75 7.57
CA LEU A 242 -6.14 -8.58 8.44
C LEU A 242 -7.57 -8.02 8.51
N GLN A 243 -8.00 -7.66 9.72
CA GLN A 243 -9.28 -7.02 9.98
C GLN A 243 -9.16 -5.49 9.99
N GLY A 244 -9.98 -4.83 9.19
CA GLY A 244 -10.06 -3.37 9.13
C GLY A 244 -10.78 -2.78 10.35
N ASN A 245 -10.29 -1.67 10.88
CA ASN A 245 -10.99 -0.91 11.93
C ASN A 245 -10.60 0.58 11.92
N TRP A 246 -11.61 1.45 11.79
CA TRP A 246 -11.48 2.92 11.74
C TRP A 246 -12.19 3.62 12.91
N SER A 247 -12.66 2.86 13.91
CA SER A 247 -13.49 3.42 14.99
C SER A 247 -12.72 4.28 16.00
N GLY A 248 -11.39 4.23 15.99
CA GLY A 248 -10.55 4.78 17.07
C GLY A 248 -10.49 3.90 18.33
N HIS A 249 -11.18 2.74 18.34
CA HIS A 249 -11.21 1.81 19.47
C HIS A 249 -10.70 0.42 19.03
N TYR A 250 -9.56 0.01 19.60
CA TYR A 250 -8.80 -1.17 19.17
C TYR A 250 -8.71 -2.27 20.22
N GLU A 251 -9.70 -2.35 21.09
CA GLU A 251 -9.75 -3.42 22.10
C GLU A 251 -9.76 -4.81 21.43
N GLY A 252 -9.05 -5.76 22.04
CA GLY A 252 -8.87 -7.11 21.52
C GLY A 252 -7.93 -7.21 20.30
N GLY A 253 -7.17 -6.16 19.98
CA GLY A 253 -6.18 -6.18 18.90
C GLY A 253 -5.04 -5.17 19.09
N THR A 254 -4.31 -4.95 18.02
CA THR A 254 -3.25 -3.94 17.91
C THR A 254 -3.80 -2.70 17.22
N ASN A 255 -3.56 -1.52 17.80
CA ASN A 255 -3.82 -0.24 17.14
C ASN A 255 -3.07 -0.23 15.78
N PRO A 256 -3.73 0.08 14.65
CA PRO A 256 -3.11 0.09 13.33
C PRO A 256 -1.80 0.91 13.25
N SER A 257 -1.69 1.96 14.05
CA SER A 257 -0.52 2.84 14.15
C SER A 257 0.65 2.24 14.93
N LEU A 258 0.54 1.04 15.52
CA LEU A 258 1.65 0.36 16.19
C LEU A 258 2.39 -0.64 15.29
N TRP A 259 1.84 -0.96 14.12
CA TRP A 259 2.54 -1.80 13.16
C TRP A 259 3.75 -1.07 12.56
N THR A 260 4.90 -1.74 12.61
CA THR A 260 6.18 -1.32 12.01
C THR A 260 6.44 -1.97 10.66
N GLY A 261 5.72 -3.05 10.33
CA GLY A 261 6.00 -3.87 9.15
C GLY A 261 4.95 -4.93 8.87
N SER A 262 5.05 -5.56 7.70
CA SER A 262 4.09 -6.56 7.19
C SER A 262 4.37 -7.97 7.73
N ALA A 263 5.65 -8.35 7.87
CA ALA A 263 6.04 -9.70 8.26
C ALA A 263 5.51 -10.12 9.65
N PRO A 264 5.46 -9.25 10.68
CA PRO A 264 4.86 -9.59 11.98
C PRO A 264 3.35 -9.91 11.87
N ILE A 265 2.60 -9.17 11.05
CA ILE A 265 1.18 -9.41 10.81
C ILE A 265 0.99 -10.79 10.16
N LEU A 266 1.76 -11.07 9.11
CA LEU A 266 1.73 -12.38 8.43
C LEU A 266 2.13 -13.51 9.40
N LYS A 267 3.13 -13.27 10.26
CA LYS A 267 3.57 -14.26 11.26
C LYS A 267 2.45 -14.56 12.26
N GLU A 268 1.80 -13.55 12.80
CA GLU A 268 0.70 -13.71 13.75
C GLU A 268 -0.44 -14.54 13.13
N TYR A 269 -0.84 -14.23 11.90
CA TYR A 269 -1.82 -15.03 11.16
C TYR A 269 -1.39 -16.49 10.99
N SER A 270 -0.11 -16.73 10.67
CA SER A 270 0.40 -18.09 10.48
C SER A 270 0.36 -18.95 11.75
N VAL A 271 0.49 -18.31 12.91
CA VAL A 271 0.50 -18.98 14.22
C VAL A 271 -0.92 -19.19 14.74
N THR A 272 -1.78 -18.18 14.61
CA THR A 272 -3.15 -18.21 15.17
C THR A 272 -4.16 -18.87 14.23
N GLY A 273 -3.97 -18.74 12.91
CA GLY A 273 -4.97 -19.11 11.91
C GLY A 273 -6.17 -18.17 11.86
N GLU A 274 -6.20 -17.11 12.67
CA GLU A 274 -7.29 -16.14 12.78
C GLU A 274 -6.93 -14.81 12.13
N ARG A 275 -7.94 -14.01 11.76
CA ARG A 275 -7.71 -12.66 11.22
C ARG A 275 -7.03 -11.78 12.27
N VAL A 276 -5.89 -11.22 11.91
CA VAL A 276 -5.13 -10.28 12.73
C VAL A 276 -5.91 -8.99 12.89
N LYS A 277 -5.93 -8.44 14.10
CA LYS A 277 -6.64 -7.20 14.44
C LYS A 277 -5.62 -6.13 14.86
N TYR A 278 -5.63 -4.91 14.36
CA TYR A 278 -6.40 -4.35 13.25
C TYR A 278 -5.49 -3.65 12.25
N GLY A 279 -6.04 -3.25 11.10
CA GLY A 279 -5.33 -2.40 10.15
C GLY A 279 -6.23 -1.39 9.46
N GLN A 280 -5.57 -0.50 8.75
CA GLN A 280 -6.14 0.63 8.02
C GLN A 280 -5.43 0.73 6.65
N CYS A 281 -5.74 1.72 5.80
CA CYS A 281 -5.36 1.67 4.37
C CYS A 281 -3.87 1.46 4.14
N TRP A 282 -2.99 2.18 4.85
CA TRP A 282 -1.53 2.07 4.68
C TRP A 282 -1.02 0.69 5.12
N VAL A 283 -1.65 0.05 6.10
CA VAL A 283 -1.32 -1.30 6.55
C VAL A 283 -1.71 -2.31 5.46
N PHE A 284 -2.92 -2.19 4.91
CA PHE A 284 -3.39 -3.04 3.80
C PHE A 284 -2.55 -2.87 2.54
N ALA A 285 -2.26 -1.63 2.14
CA ALA A 285 -1.40 -1.31 1.01
C ALA A 285 -0.01 -1.91 1.19
N SER A 286 0.59 -1.76 2.37
CA SER A 286 1.92 -2.30 2.63
C SER A 286 1.96 -3.82 2.66
N LEU A 287 0.92 -4.48 3.18
CA LEU A 287 0.74 -5.93 3.10
C LEU A 287 0.60 -6.40 1.64
N GLY A 288 -0.23 -5.72 0.85
CA GLY A 288 -0.39 -6.02 -0.58
C GLY A 288 0.92 -5.85 -1.36
N CYS A 289 1.68 -4.81 -1.05
CA CYS A 289 3.01 -4.57 -1.61
C CYS A 289 3.98 -5.71 -1.24
N THR A 290 4.03 -6.12 0.04
CA THR A 290 4.82 -7.28 0.49
C THR A 290 4.48 -8.54 -0.30
N VAL A 291 3.19 -8.83 -0.54
CA VAL A 291 2.74 -10.00 -1.32
C VAL A 291 3.24 -9.91 -2.76
N CYS A 292 3.08 -8.76 -3.42
CA CYS A 292 3.53 -8.56 -4.80
C CYS A 292 5.05 -8.73 -4.91
N ARG A 293 5.82 -8.07 -4.05
CA ARG A 293 7.29 -8.15 -4.01
C ARG A 293 7.77 -9.58 -3.72
N ALA A 294 7.14 -10.27 -2.76
CA ALA A 294 7.45 -11.65 -2.41
C ALA A 294 7.26 -12.59 -3.61
N LEU A 295 6.25 -12.35 -4.46
CA LEU A 295 5.98 -13.15 -5.65
C LEU A 295 6.78 -12.72 -6.88
N GLY A 296 7.60 -11.65 -6.78
CA GLY A 296 8.45 -11.15 -7.85
C GLY A 296 7.79 -10.13 -8.78
N ILE A 297 6.66 -9.56 -8.39
CA ILE A 297 5.99 -8.48 -9.13
C ILE A 297 6.54 -7.15 -8.61
N PRO A 298 7.15 -6.29 -9.46
CA PRO A 298 7.60 -4.97 -9.00
C PRO A 298 6.41 -4.16 -8.51
N ALA A 299 6.49 -3.65 -7.29
CA ALA A 299 5.40 -2.91 -6.66
C ALA A 299 5.90 -1.78 -5.77
N ARG A 300 5.13 -0.69 -5.67
CA ARG A 300 5.34 0.42 -4.74
C ARG A 300 4.05 0.78 -4.03
N VAL A 301 4.16 1.29 -2.81
CA VAL A 301 3.02 1.89 -2.10
C VAL A 301 2.89 3.33 -2.57
N VAL A 302 1.68 3.77 -2.86
CA VAL A 302 1.35 5.16 -3.18
C VAL A 302 0.29 5.68 -2.22
N THR A 303 0.35 6.97 -1.91
CA THR A 303 -0.61 7.68 -1.06
C THR A 303 -1.23 8.82 -1.84
N ASN A 304 -2.53 8.75 -2.05
CA ASN A 304 -3.34 9.84 -2.57
C ASN A 304 -3.71 10.79 -1.43
N VAL A 305 -3.21 12.03 -1.48
CA VAL A 305 -3.54 13.07 -0.50
C VAL A 305 -4.81 13.78 -0.95
N VAL A 306 -5.81 13.87 -0.06
CA VAL A 306 -7.19 14.28 -0.39
C VAL A 306 -7.83 13.32 -1.40
N SER A 307 -8.03 12.06 -0.98
CA SER A 307 -8.67 11.04 -1.81
C SER A 307 -10.19 11.14 -1.71
N ALA A 308 -10.85 11.27 -2.85
CA ALA A 308 -12.31 11.25 -2.89
C ALA A 308 -12.86 9.83 -2.65
N THR A 309 -14.05 9.75 -2.09
CA THR A 309 -14.88 8.54 -2.06
C THR A 309 -16.24 8.92 -2.60
N ASP A 310 -16.47 8.59 -3.86
CA ASP A 310 -17.70 8.85 -4.60
C ASP A 310 -18.58 7.60 -4.55
N VAL A 311 -19.71 7.71 -3.88
CA VAL A 311 -20.61 6.59 -3.62
C VAL A 311 -21.71 6.50 -4.70
N ASP A 312 -22.02 7.59 -5.41
CA ASP A 312 -23.10 7.65 -6.39
C ASP A 312 -22.63 7.65 -7.87
N GLU A 313 -21.33 7.41 -8.09
CA GLU A 313 -20.67 7.34 -9.40
C GLU A 313 -20.86 8.61 -10.24
N SER A 314 -20.96 9.76 -9.56
CA SER A 314 -21.14 11.06 -10.19
C SER A 314 -19.85 11.70 -10.68
N LEU A 315 -18.68 11.16 -10.29
CA LEU A 315 -17.36 11.81 -10.38
C LEU A 315 -17.33 13.17 -9.69
N THR A 316 -18.22 13.34 -8.70
CA THR A 316 -18.28 14.50 -7.84
C THR A 316 -18.33 14.05 -6.39
N VAL A 317 -17.88 14.91 -5.48
CA VAL A 317 -18.11 14.74 -4.04
C VAL A 317 -18.98 15.91 -3.59
N ASP A 318 -20.16 15.62 -3.09
CA ASP A 318 -21.14 16.63 -2.74
C ASP A 318 -21.07 16.98 -1.25
N LYS A 319 -20.91 18.28 -0.94
CA LYS A 319 -20.90 18.79 0.43
C LYS A 319 -22.09 19.70 0.69
N TYR A 320 -22.86 19.40 1.73
CA TYR A 320 -24.12 20.09 2.00
C TYR A 320 -24.00 21.01 3.22
N PHE A 321 -24.53 22.22 3.09
CA PHE A 321 -24.57 23.24 4.13
C PHE A 321 -26.02 23.64 4.43
N SER A 322 -26.33 23.81 5.71
CA SER A 322 -27.62 24.30 6.18
C SER A 322 -27.85 25.76 5.78
N LYS A 323 -29.08 26.25 5.98
CA LYS A 323 -29.40 27.69 5.81
C LYS A 323 -28.47 28.62 6.62
N THR A 324 -28.09 28.20 7.83
CA THR A 324 -27.22 28.95 8.75
C THR A 324 -25.73 28.77 8.46
N GLY A 325 -25.39 27.89 7.52
CA GLY A 325 -24.02 27.64 7.08
C GLY A 325 -23.26 26.60 7.89
N GLU A 326 -23.97 25.74 8.62
CA GLU A 326 -23.38 24.55 9.24
C GLU A 326 -23.25 23.42 8.21
N VAL A 327 -22.17 22.65 8.26
CA VAL A 327 -22.01 21.43 7.46
C VAL A 327 -23.05 20.40 7.92
N LEU A 328 -23.81 19.85 6.98
CA LEU A 328 -24.77 18.77 7.22
C LEU A 328 -24.05 17.42 7.17
N GLU A 329 -24.34 16.55 8.13
CA GLU A 329 -23.68 15.23 8.27
C GLU A 329 -24.16 14.18 7.25
N GLU A 330 -25.14 14.52 6.40
CA GLU A 330 -25.80 13.59 5.48
C GLU A 330 -25.14 13.48 4.08
N SER A 331 -23.82 13.68 3.94
CA SER A 331 -23.13 13.30 2.70
C SER A 331 -22.66 11.85 2.78
N TRP A 332 -23.10 11.03 1.82
CA TRP A 332 -22.58 9.66 1.65
C TRP A 332 -21.14 9.67 1.13
N ASP A 333 -20.76 10.74 0.43
CA ASP A 333 -19.41 10.96 -0.06
C ASP A 333 -18.52 11.56 1.03
N SER A 334 -17.25 11.16 1.03
CA SER A 334 -16.24 11.71 1.94
C SER A 334 -14.91 11.94 1.22
N HIS A 335 -14.16 12.92 1.70
CA HIS A 335 -12.74 13.05 1.38
C HIS A 335 -11.92 12.44 2.50
N TRP A 336 -11.18 11.39 2.16
CA TRP A 336 -10.12 10.90 3.01
C TRP A 336 -8.97 11.90 2.94
N ASN A 337 -8.47 12.33 4.09
CA ASN A 337 -7.30 13.20 4.17
C ASN A 337 -6.12 12.57 3.44
N PHE A 338 -6.01 11.24 3.52
CA PHE A 338 -5.22 10.44 2.58
C PHE A 338 -5.80 9.04 2.43
N HIS A 339 -5.51 8.40 1.30
CA HIS A 339 -5.76 6.97 1.10
C HIS A 339 -4.53 6.34 0.44
N ALA A 340 -4.23 5.09 0.82
CA ALA A 340 -3.02 4.41 0.39
C ALA A 340 -3.35 3.08 -0.28
N TRP A 341 -2.68 2.81 -1.40
CA TRP A 341 -2.80 1.58 -2.18
C TRP A 341 -1.45 1.23 -2.83
N ILE A 342 -1.42 0.29 -3.79
CA ILE A 342 -0.20 -0.11 -4.48
C ILE A 342 -0.27 0.15 -5.99
N ASP A 343 0.86 0.55 -6.57
CA ASP A 343 1.09 0.39 -8.00
C ASP A 343 1.89 -0.89 -8.23
N ALA A 344 1.43 -1.76 -9.12
CA ALA A 344 2.12 -2.96 -9.55
C ALA A 344 2.48 -2.89 -11.04
N TRP A 345 3.72 -3.21 -11.39
CA TRP A 345 4.23 -3.13 -12.75
C TRP A 345 3.94 -4.43 -13.53
N MET A 346 3.19 -4.34 -14.62
CA MET A 346 2.94 -5.47 -15.52
C MET A 346 2.45 -5.04 -16.91
N ALA A 347 2.53 -5.95 -17.88
CA ALA A 347 1.85 -5.85 -19.15
C ALA A 347 0.33 -6.08 -18.99
N ARG A 348 -0.47 -5.44 -19.84
CA ARG A 348 -1.93 -5.59 -19.91
C ARG A 348 -2.35 -6.20 -21.24
N LYS A 349 -2.12 -7.50 -21.41
CA LYS A 349 -2.45 -8.24 -22.64
C LYS A 349 -3.96 -8.32 -22.92
N ASP A 350 -4.77 -8.05 -21.91
CA ASP A 350 -6.22 -7.92 -21.98
C ASP A 350 -6.68 -6.54 -22.49
N LEU A 351 -5.79 -5.55 -22.54
CA LEU A 351 -6.05 -4.20 -23.04
C LEU A 351 -5.29 -3.93 -24.36
N PRO A 352 -5.64 -2.85 -25.10
CA PRO A 352 -4.84 -2.42 -26.24
C PRO A 352 -3.38 -2.10 -25.87
N PRO A 353 -2.45 -2.09 -26.83
CA PRO A 353 -1.08 -1.63 -26.59
C PRO A 353 -1.05 -0.21 -26.01
N GLY A 354 -0.23 0.01 -24.97
CA GLY A 354 -0.06 1.31 -24.31
C GLY A 354 -0.63 1.40 -22.89
N TYR A 355 -1.40 0.40 -22.43
CA TYR A 355 -2.00 0.40 -21.08
C TYR A 355 -1.23 -0.45 -20.04
N GLY A 356 -0.09 -1.03 -20.43
CA GLY A 356 0.83 -1.70 -19.50
C GLY A 356 1.63 -0.71 -18.64
N GLY A 357 2.58 -1.23 -17.87
CA GLY A 357 3.35 -0.44 -16.90
C GLY A 357 2.70 -0.49 -15.52
N TRP A 358 2.67 0.63 -14.80
CA TRP A 358 2.05 0.71 -13.48
C TRP A 358 0.53 0.50 -13.52
N GLN A 359 0.03 -0.34 -12.62
CA GLN A 359 -1.39 -0.62 -12.44
C GLN A 359 -1.77 -0.39 -10.97
N ALA A 360 -2.77 0.45 -10.72
CA ALA A 360 -3.29 0.71 -9.39
C ALA A 360 -4.07 -0.50 -8.89
N VAL A 361 -3.75 -0.99 -7.70
CA VAL A 361 -4.46 -2.07 -7.00
C VAL A 361 -4.69 -1.63 -5.58
N ASP A 362 -5.91 -1.78 -5.10
CA ASP A 362 -6.29 -1.34 -3.77
C ASP A 362 -6.64 -2.53 -2.88
N PRO A 363 -5.73 -2.95 -1.97
CA PRO A 363 -6.04 -4.04 -1.07
C PRO A 363 -7.12 -3.68 -0.03
N THR A 364 -7.34 -2.40 0.25
CA THR A 364 -8.36 -1.93 1.21
C THR A 364 -9.76 -2.07 0.63
N LEU A 365 -9.95 -1.61 -0.62
CA LEU A 365 -11.23 -1.65 -1.33
C LEU A 365 -11.42 -2.94 -2.16
N SER A 366 -10.32 -3.68 -2.39
CA SER A 366 -10.24 -4.87 -3.26
C SER A 366 -10.48 -4.58 -4.74
N THR A 367 -9.94 -3.47 -5.24
CA THR A 367 -10.10 -2.98 -6.62
C THR A 367 -8.79 -3.09 -7.42
N GLY A 368 -8.89 -3.00 -8.75
CA GLY A 368 -7.78 -3.09 -9.68
C GLY A 368 -7.36 -4.52 -10.04
N PRO A 369 -6.40 -4.71 -10.98
CA PRO A 369 -5.49 -3.70 -11.50
C PRO A 369 -6.13 -2.74 -12.51
N SER A 370 -6.08 -1.46 -12.18
CA SER A 370 -6.52 -0.34 -13.02
C SER A 370 -5.30 0.27 -13.70
N SER A 371 -5.30 0.37 -15.03
CA SER A 371 -4.17 0.98 -15.76
C SER A 371 -4.07 2.46 -15.43
N LEU A 372 -2.90 2.93 -14.97
CA LEU A 372 -2.68 4.36 -14.72
C LEU A 372 -2.91 5.20 -15.98
N GLU A 373 -2.55 4.67 -17.15
CA GLU A 373 -2.81 5.33 -18.42
C GLU A 373 -4.32 5.46 -18.73
N ALA A 374 -5.12 4.44 -18.40
CA ALA A 374 -6.57 4.51 -18.57
C ALA A 374 -7.23 5.52 -17.60
N ILE A 375 -6.73 5.58 -16.36
CA ILE A 375 -7.15 6.59 -15.37
C ILE A 375 -6.83 7.99 -15.91
N LYS A 376 -5.58 8.23 -16.32
CA LYS A 376 -5.12 9.53 -16.84
C LYS A 376 -5.87 10.01 -18.08
N ARG A 377 -6.32 9.09 -18.94
CA ARG A 377 -7.10 9.39 -20.15
C ARG A 377 -8.60 9.51 -19.91
N GLY A 378 -9.09 9.20 -18.71
CA GLY A 378 -10.52 9.23 -18.39
C GLY A 378 -11.31 8.15 -19.13
N GLU A 379 -10.82 6.90 -19.14
CA GLU A 379 -11.39 5.79 -19.91
C GLU A 379 -12.00 4.71 -18.98
N PRO A 380 -13.14 4.99 -18.34
CA PRO A 380 -13.73 4.13 -17.31
C PRO A 380 -14.20 2.76 -17.83
N GLY A 381 -14.34 2.60 -19.15
CA GLY A 381 -14.80 1.35 -19.77
C GLY A 381 -13.75 0.23 -19.81
N PHE A 382 -12.51 0.49 -19.43
CA PHE A 382 -11.49 -0.56 -19.30
C PHE A 382 -11.56 -1.20 -17.92
N GLU A 383 -11.49 -2.53 -17.92
CA GLU A 383 -11.32 -3.28 -16.68
C GLU A 383 -9.92 -3.04 -16.09
N PHE A 384 -9.72 -3.08 -14.78
CA PHE A 384 -10.72 -3.23 -13.73
C PHE A 384 -10.91 -1.91 -12.99
N ASP A 385 -12.12 -1.61 -12.55
CA ASP A 385 -12.42 -0.58 -11.55
C ASP A 385 -11.85 0.83 -11.90
N VAL A 386 -11.68 1.15 -13.18
CA VAL A 386 -11.03 2.40 -13.63
C VAL A 386 -11.88 3.62 -13.27
N ALA A 387 -13.20 3.52 -13.36
CA ALA A 387 -14.12 4.60 -12.97
C ALA A 387 -13.93 5.02 -11.51
N GLU A 388 -13.85 4.04 -10.59
CA GLU A 388 -13.64 4.27 -9.16
C GLU A 388 -12.29 4.98 -8.92
N LYS A 389 -11.22 4.51 -9.56
CA LYS A 389 -9.89 5.14 -9.42
C LYS A 389 -9.81 6.53 -10.04
N ILE A 390 -10.54 6.82 -11.13
CA ILE A 390 -10.68 8.19 -11.66
C ILE A 390 -11.34 9.08 -10.60
N SER A 391 -12.40 8.60 -9.96
CA SER A 391 -13.11 9.39 -8.96
C SER A 391 -12.22 9.71 -7.76
N GLU A 392 -11.50 8.71 -7.22
CA GLU A 392 -10.59 8.91 -6.08
C GLU A 392 -9.53 10.00 -6.31
N VAL A 393 -9.07 10.18 -7.55
CA VAL A 393 -7.97 11.12 -7.88
C VAL A 393 -8.42 12.40 -8.60
N ASN A 394 -9.66 12.47 -9.12
CA ASN A 394 -10.09 13.58 -9.97
C ASN A 394 -11.57 13.98 -9.83
N ALA A 395 -12.27 13.54 -8.79
CA ALA A 395 -13.65 14.00 -8.57
C ALA A 395 -13.72 15.50 -8.25
N ASP A 396 -14.69 16.20 -8.85
CA ASP A 396 -14.98 17.61 -8.56
C ASP A 396 -15.68 17.74 -7.19
N LEU A 397 -15.22 18.64 -6.30
CA LEU A 397 -15.92 18.93 -5.04
C LEU A 397 -17.03 19.96 -5.31
N VAL A 398 -18.27 19.67 -4.93
CA VAL A 398 -19.43 20.55 -5.15
C VAL A 398 -20.04 20.97 -3.82
N ASP A 399 -20.05 22.27 -3.57
CA ASP A 399 -20.65 22.84 -2.35
C ASP A 399 -22.13 23.19 -2.61
N TRP A 400 -23.03 22.66 -1.79
CA TRP A 400 -24.48 22.85 -1.85
C TRP A 400 -25.00 23.56 -0.61
N LYS A 401 -25.93 24.50 -0.77
CA LYS A 401 -26.61 25.17 0.34
C LYS A 401 -28.11 24.92 0.30
N GLU A 402 -28.72 24.63 1.44
CA GLU A 402 -30.19 24.63 1.57
C GLU A 402 -30.80 25.94 1.04
N ASP A 403 -31.74 25.81 0.11
CA ASP A 403 -32.52 26.89 -0.44
C ASP A 403 -33.94 26.39 -0.74
N GLU A 404 -34.93 26.91 -0.02
CA GLU A 404 -36.35 26.57 -0.18
C GLU A 404 -36.89 26.90 -1.58
N LYS A 405 -36.22 27.79 -2.33
CA LYS A 405 -36.61 28.15 -3.70
C LYS A 405 -36.04 27.20 -4.74
N ALA A 406 -35.00 26.44 -4.39
CA ALA A 406 -34.40 25.49 -5.32
C ALA A 406 -35.29 24.25 -5.45
N LEU A 407 -35.40 23.72 -6.67
CA LEU A 407 -36.28 22.58 -6.98
C LEU A 407 -36.03 21.37 -6.07
N LEU A 408 -34.76 21.11 -5.75
CA LEU A 408 -34.31 19.97 -4.93
C LEU A 408 -34.07 20.36 -3.47
N GLY A 409 -34.48 21.56 -3.05
CA GLY A 409 -34.21 22.09 -1.70
C GLY A 409 -32.77 22.57 -1.47
N PHE A 410 -31.87 22.39 -2.45
CA PHE A 410 -30.47 22.82 -2.41
C PHE A 410 -30.08 23.57 -3.68
N ARG A 411 -29.25 24.60 -3.52
CA ARG A 411 -28.60 25.32 -4.62
C ARG A 411 -27.10 25.07 -4.62
N LYS A 412 -26.53 24.93 -5.81
CA LYS A 412 -25.07 24.86 -6.02
C LYS A 412 -24.44 26.21 -5.68
N ILE A 413 -23.42 26.21 -4.83
CA ILE A 413 -22.63 27.39 -4.45
C ILE A 413 -21.43 27.53 -5.38
N ARG A 414 -20.64 26.46 -5.51
CA ARG A 414 -19.37 26.42 -6.25
C ARG A 414 -19.00 24.97 -6.59
N THR A 415 -18.30 24.78 -7.70
CA THR A 415 -17.48 23.59 -7.96
C THR A 415 -16.00 23.90 -7.78
N ASN A 416 -15.28 23.08 -7.02
CA ASN A 416 -13.82 23.11 -6.90
C ASN A 416 -13.23 21.91 -7.66
N THR A 417 -12.57 22.20 -8.77
CA THR A 417 -12.05 21.17 -9.69
C THR A 417 -10.65 20.69 -9.33
N THR A 418 -9.99 21.29 -8.33
CA THR A 418 -8.57 21.01 -8.02
C THR A 418 -8.36 20.48 -6.60
N TYR A 419 -9.44 20.04 -5.94
CA TYR A 419 -9.39 19.63 -4.54
C TYR A 419 -8.99 18.16 -4.37
N SER A 420 -9.65 17.25 -5.09
CA SER A 420 -9.40 15.82 -5.03
C SER A 420 -8.11 15.44 -5.75
N GLY A 421 -7.38 14.47 -5.20
CA GLY A 421 -6.09 14.03 -5.75
C GLY A 421 -5.07 15.16 -5.78
N TYR A 422 -4.81 15.75 -4.62
CA TYR A 422 -3.91 16.89 -4.47
C TYR A 422 -2.47 16.50 -4.82
N GLN A 423 -2.01 15.36 -4.33
CA GLN A 423 -0.70 14.77 -4.61
C GLN A 423 -0.78 13.25 -4.55
N MET A 424 0.05 12.57 -5.33
CA MET A 424 0.21 11.11 -5.28
C MET A 424 1.62 10.79 -4.82
N LEU A 425 1.79 10.49 -3.55
CA LEU A 425 3.11 10.37 -2.93
C LEU A 425 3.61 8.94 -2.91
N THR A 426 4.87 8.73 -3.28
CA THR A 426 5.56 7.44 -3.14
C THR A 426 7.00 7.64 -2.71
N LYS A 427 7.64 6.56 -2.23
CA LYS A 427 9.05 6.59 -1.90
C LYS A 427 9.88 6.61 -3.19
N LYS A 428 10.79 7.58 -3.28
CA LYS A 428 11.76 7.71 -4.36
C LYS A 428 12.77 6.55 -4.35
N PRO A 429 13.07 5.97 -5.52
CA PRO A 429 14.12 4.95 -5.64
C PRO A 429 15.48 5.46 -5.18
N PHE A 430 16.24 4.59 -4.52
CA PHE A 430 17.66 4.80 -4.13
C PHE A 430 17.97 5.97 -3.19
N ILE A 431 16.95 6.73 -2.76
CA ILE A 431 17.10 7.73 -1.71
C ILE A 431 16.55 7.14 -0.41
N PHE A 432 17.33 7.25 0.66
CA PHE A 432 16.94 6.83 1.99
C PHE A 432 16.99 8.03 2.93
N ASP A 433 15.83 8.50 3.37
CA ASP A 433 15.71 9.58 4.34
C ASP A 433 14.82 9.14 5.52
N PRO A 434 15.39 8.45 6.53
CA PRO A 434 14.62 7.84 7.61
C PRO A 434 13.86 8.87 8.46
N ASN A 435 14.41 10.09 8.56
CA ASN A 435 13.93 11.13 9.45
C ASN A 435 13.62 12.47 8.74
N GLY A 436 13.61 12.48 7.40
CA GLY A 436 13.28 13.65 6.58
C GLY A 436 12.47 13.20 5.35
N GLU A 437 12.17 14.10 4.41
CA GLU A 437 11.32 13.79 3.25
C GLU A 437 12.05 13.95 1.90
N ARG A 438 13.38 13.85 1.86
CA ARG A 438 14.14 13.91 0.59
C ARG A 438 13.88 12.72 -0.32
N ASP A 439 13.36 11.63 0.24
CA ASP A 439 12.94 10.42 -0.47
C ASP A 439 11.45 10.46 -0.88
N LEU A 440 10.79 11.62 -0.81
CA LEU A 440 9.43 11.82 -1.33
C LEU A 440 9.47 12.05 -2.85
N ASP A 441 8.57 11.36 -3.54
CA ASP A 441 8.31 11.54 -4.97
C ASP A 441 6.80 11.73 -5.20
N ASP A 442 6.42 12.76 -5.94
CA ASP A 442 5.03 13.04 -6.32
C ASP A 442 4.81 12.58 -7.76
N VAL A 443 3.97 11.57 -7.93
CA VAL A 443 3.68 10.88 -9.19
C VAL A 443 2.27 11.14 -9.69
N MET A 444 1.63 12.23 -9.24
CA MET A 444 0.25 12.57 -9.63
C MET A 444 0.11 12.75 -11.15
N ASP A 445 1.18 13.17 -11.82
CA ASP A 445 1.26 13.30 -13.28
C ASP A 445 1.10 11.96 -14.02
N GLN A 446 1.30 10.82 -13.34
CA GLN A 446 1.05 9.48 -13.89
C GLN A 446 -0.43 9.11 -13.82
N TYR A 447 -1.20 9.77 -12.95
CA TYR A 447 -2.61 9.49 -12.69
C TYR A 447 -3.56 10.47 -13.39
N LYS A 448 -3.18 11.75 -13.53
CA LYS A 448 -3.99 12.75 -14.24
C LYS A 448 -3.11 13.77 -14.96
N ASN A 449 -3.73 14.48 -15.90
CA ASN A 449 -3.09 15.61 -16.58
C ASN A 449 -3.01 16.82 -15.63
N PRO A 450 -2.13 17.80 -15.88
CA PRO A 450 -1.97 18.96 -15.00
C PRO A 450 -3.27 19.73 -14.77
N GLU A 451 -3.52 20.10 -13.52
CA GLU A 451 -4.70 20.89 -13.11
C GLU A 451 -4.84 22.16 -13.94
N GLY A 452 -6.05 22.43 -14.43
CA GLY A 452 -6.36 23.59 -15.29
C GLY A 452 -5.95 23.44 -16.76
N SER A 453 -5.35 22.30 -17.16
CA SER A 453 -5.11 22.00 -18.58
C SER A 453 -6.39 21.60 -19.31
N LYS A 454 -6.41 21.73 -20.64
CA LYS A 454 -7.56 21.29 -21.45
C LYS A 454 -7.68 19.77 -21.43
N GLU A 455 -6.54 19.09 -21.38
CA GLU A 455 -6.41 17.64 -21.40
C GLU A 455 -6.98 17.01 -20.13
N GLU A 456 -6.72 17.61 -18.96
CA GLU A 456 -7.35 17.24 -17.68
C GLU A 456 -8.87 17.32 -17.80
N ARG A 457 -9.38 18.49 -18.18
CA ARG A 457 -10.82 18.68 -18.21
C ARG A 457 -11.54 17.78 -19.21
N LEU A 458 -10.94 17.56 -20.38
CA LEU A 458 -11.48 16.66 -21.39
C LEU A 458 -11.48 15.20 -20.93
N ALA A 459 -10.47 14.76 -20.16
CA ALA A 459 -10.42 13.41 -19.59
C ALA A 459 -11.55 13.21 -18.57
N LEU A 460 -11.76 14.16 -17.65
CA LEU A 460 -12.84 14.06 -16.66
C LEU A 460 -14.23 14.11 -17.30
N ILE A 461 -14.46 15.01 -18.27
CA ILE A 461 -15.72 15.08 -19.02
C ILE A 461 -15.94 13.77 -19.79
N ARG A 462 -14.91 13.20 -20.42
CA ARG A 462 -15.01 11.91 -21.09
C ARG A 462 -15.44 10.82 -20.11
N ALA A 463 -14.84 10.78 -18.92
CA ALA A 463 -15.21 9.81 -17.90
C ALA A 463 -16.67 10.01 -17.46
N ALA A 464 -17.07 11.24 -17.11
CA ALA A 464 -18.44 11.57 -16.69
C ALA A 464 -19.50 11.18 -17.74
N MET A 465 -19.18 11.40 -19.02
CA MET A 465 -20.06 11.03 -20.13
C MET A 465 -20.20 9.50 -20.30
N ASN A 466 -19.28 8.71 -19.76
CA ASN A 466 -19.27 7.25 -19.87
C ASN A 466 -19.56 6.50 -18.55
N CYS A 467 -19.54 7.15 -17.38
CA CYS A 467 -19.81 6.52 -16.08
C CYS A 467 -21.32 6.39 -15.74
N GLY A 468 -22.18 7.33 -16.15
CA GLY A 468 -23.62 7.22 -15.87
C GLY A 468 -24.45 8.48 -16.15
N SER A 469 -25.77 8.40 -16.00
CA SER A 469 -26.67 9.55 -16.22
C SER A 469 -26.58 10.63 -15.14
N ARG A 470 -26.20 10.25 -13.92
CA ARG A 470 -26.03 11.16 -12.76
C ARG A 470 -24.86 12.11 -12.98
N ALA A 471 -23.69 11.59 -13.31
CA ALA A 471 -22.49 12.38 -13.64
C ALA A 471 -22.79 13.42 -14.73
N ARG A 472 -23.49 13.04 -15.81
CA ARG A 472 -23.88 13.98 -16.87
C ARG A 472 -24.72 15.15 -16.36
N GLN A 473 -25.71 14.88 -15.50
CA GLN A 473 -26.58 15.92 -14.95
C GLN A 473 -25.82 16.92 -14.08
N VAL A 474 -24.91 16.45 -13.21
CA VAL A 474 -24.16 17.33 -12.31
C VAL A 474 -23.24 18.28 -13.10
N PHE A 475 -22.59 17.75 -14.14
CA PHE A 475 -21.69 18.53 -15.01
C PHE A 475 -22.43 19.52 -15.93
N GLU A 476 -23.74 19.39 -16.11
CA GLU A 476 -24.59 20.33 -16.86
C GLU A 476 -25.17 21.47 -16.00
N ILE A 477 -25.10 21.37 -14.67
CA ILE A 477 -25.62 22.40 -13.76
C ILE A 477 -24.62 23.56 -13.66
N GLU A 478 -25.05 24.74 -14.14
CA GLU A 478 -24.30 25.98 -14.02
C GLU A 478 -24.11 26.41 -12.55
N ASP A 479 -22.94 26.99 -12.25
CA ASP A 479 -22.67 27.60 -10.95
C ASP A 479 -23.57 28.83 -10.71
N ALA A 480 -23.85 29.12 -9.44
CA ALA A 480 -24.54 30.36 -9.09
C ALA A 480 -23.76 31.58 -9.59
N LYS A 481 -24.47 32.60 -10.11
CA LYS A 481 -23.85 33.88 -10.51
C LYS A 481 -22.99 34.43 -9.37
N GLN A 482 -21.70 34.57 -9.62
CA GLN A 482 -20.74 35.09 -8.65
C GLN A 482 -20.95 36.61 -8.50
N ILE A 483 -21.65 36.98 -7.42
CA ILE A 483 -21.69 38.36 -6.92
C ILE A 483 -20.47 38.51 -6.01
N GLU A 484 -19.57 39.46 -6.28
CA GLU A 484 -18.32 39.68 -5.53
C GLU A 484 -18.27 41.07 -4.87
N GLU A 485 -19.30 41.42 -4.10
CA GLU A 485 -19.29 42.70 -3.38
C GLU A 485 -18.42 42.68 -2.13
N ILE A 486 -18.22 41.50 -1.53
CA ILE A 486 -17.24 41.26 -0.48
C ILE A 486 -16.20 40.26 -1.00
N LYS A 487 -14.91 40.59 -0.93
CA LYS A 487 -13.84 39.61 -1.16
C LYS A 487 -13.49 38.94 0.16
N PHE A 488 -13.39 37.62 0.13
CA PHE A 488 -13.03 36.80 1.27
C PHE A 488 -11.69 36.13 1.00
N SER A 489 -10.84 36.07 2.03
CA SER A 489 -9.63 35.25 2.00
C SER A 489 -9.39 34.61 3.35
N LEU A 490 -9.11 33.31 3.34
CA LEU A 490 -8.72 32.55 4.53
C LEU A 490 -7.21 32.69 4.76
N VAL A 491 -6.78 32.71 6.02
CA VAL A 491 -5.37 32.55 6.38
C VAL A 491 -5.19 31.11 6.84
N ASP A 492 -4.36 30.37 6.12
CA ASP A 492 -4.08 28.95 6.40
C ASP A 492 -3.43 28.79 7.77
N ILE A 493 -3.83 27.73 8.48
CA ILE A 493 -3.38 27.40 9.82
C ILE A 493 -2.15 26.50 9.71
N ASP A 494 -0.98 27.14 9.64
CA ASP A 494 0.29 26.43 9.52
C ASP A 494 0.90 26.04 10.88
N ASN A 495 1.47 24.84 10.94
CA ASN A 495 2.45 24.42 11.96
C ASN A 495 1.98 24.53 13.43
N ILE A 496 0.89 23.85 13.80
CA ILE A 496 0.47 23.73 15.21
C ILE A 496 1.24 22.62 15.88
N PHE A 497 2.00 22.93 16.94
CA PHE A 497 2.58 21.92 17.82
C PHE A 497 1.59 21.47 18.88
N ILE A 498 1.58 20.18 19.17
CA ILE A 498 0.67 19.61 20.18
C ILE A 498 0.84 20.28 21.54
N GLY A 499 -0.28 20.68 22.16
CA GLY A 499 -0.31 21.40 23.43
C GLY A 499 -0.11 22.92 23.32
N LYS A 500 -0.10 23.49 22.11
CA LYS A 500 -0.09 24.94 21.87
C LYS A 500 -1.44 25.44 21.36
N ASP A 501 -1.74 26.69 21.69
CA ASP A 501 -2.92 27.41 21.19
C ASP A 501 -2.70 27.85 19.73
N PHE A 502 -3.79 28.02 18.98
CA PHE A 502 -3.75 28.53 17.61
C PHE A 502 -4.92 29.47 17.31
N SER A 503 -4.96 30.05 16.12
CA SER A 503 -6.04 30.96 15.71
C SER A 503 -6.47 30.72 14.28
N ALA A 504 -7.77 30.74 14.03
CA ALA A 504 -8.35 30.74 12.69
C ALA A 504 -8.74 32.19 12.29
N ILE A 505 -8.37 32.62 11.09
CA ILE A 505 -8.50 34.03 10.67
C ILE A 505 -9.19 34.14 9.29
N LEU A 506 -10.32 34.84 9.25
CA LEU A 506 -11.01 35.21 8.02
C LEU A 506 -10.81 36.70 7.72
N LYS A 507 -10.31 37.04 6.53
CA LYS A 507 -10.24 38.42 6.05
C LYS A 507 -11.40 38.72 5.11
N MET A 508 -11.97 39.91 5.27
CA MET A 508 -13.10 40.41 4.50
C MET A 508 -12.79 41.82 3.99
N GLU A 509 -12.92 42.02 2.69
CA GLU A 509 -12.79 43.32 2.03
C GLU A 509 -14.15 43.69 1.41
N ASN A 510 -14.74 44.80 1.84
CA ASN A 510 -15.93 45.35 1.19
C ASN A 510 -15.53 46.13 -0.06
N THR A 511 -15.83 45.61 -1.26
CA THR A 511 -15.43 46.24 -2.52
C THR A 511 -16.41 47.33 -2.97
N VAL A 512 -17.56 47.48 -2.30
CA VAL A 512 -18.60 48.44 -2.69
C VAL A 512 -18.66 49.65 -1.76
N SER A 513 -19.27 50.73 -2.25
CA SER A 513 -19.44 52.00 -1.51
C SER A 513 -20.67 51.99 -0.58
N LYS A 514 -21.20 50.83 -0.23
CA LYS A 514 -22.35 50.65 0.67
C LYS A 514 -21.94 49.74 1.82
N SER A 515 -22.49 49.97 3.01
CA SER A 515 -22.28 49.05 4.13
C SER A 515 -22.90 47.69 3.82
N ARG A 516 -22.31 46.64 4.40
CA ARG A 516 -22.77 45.26 4.27
C ARG A 516 -22.77 44.56 5.61
N LYS A 517 -23.75 43.67 5.79
CA LYS A 517 -23.78 42.74 6.92
C LYS A 517 -23.43 41.34 6.42
N VAL A 518 -22.41 40.76 7.04
CA VAL A 518 -21.93 39.43 6.69
C VAL A 518 -22.21 38.50 7.86
N GLN A 519 -23.07 37.52 7.65
CA GLN A 519 -23.25 36.41 8.57
C GLN A 519 -22.12 35.42 8.35
N VAL A 520 -21.33 35.15 9.39
CA VAL A 520 -20.19 34.23 9.36
C VAL A 520 -20.45 33.06 10.30
N ALA A 521 -20.36 31.86 9.76
CA ALA A 521 -20.36 30.61 10.51
C ALA A 521 -18.97 29.96 10.39
N MET A 522 -18.47 29.42 11.51
CA MET A 522 -17.21 28.70 11.56
C MET A 522 -17.34 27.46 12.46
N SER A 523 -16.77 26.33 12.04
CA SER A 523 -16.68 25.11 12.82
C SER A 523 -15.25 24.55 12.73
N VAL A 524 -14.64 24.26 13.89
CA VAL A 524 -13.40 23.49 13.99
C VAL A 524 -13.74 22.12 14.54
N GLU A 525 -13.33 21.07 13.85
CA GLU A 525 -13.67 19.69 14.18
C GLU A 525 -12.42 18.81 14.04
N SER A 526 -12.24 17.85 14.94
CA SER A 526 -11.30 16.76 14.69
C SER A 526 -11.93 15.76 13.73
N VAL A 527 -11.11 15.16 12.86
CA VAL A 527 -11.57 14.22 11.84
C VAL A 527 -10.68 12.99 11.83
N PHE A 528 -11.28 11.82 11.65
CA PHE A 528 -10.52 10.63 11.29
C PHE A 528 -9.97 10.80 9.88
N TYR A 529 -8.87 10.10 9.57
CA TYR A 529 -8.21 10.30 8.29
C TYR A 529 -9.06 9.88 7.07
N ASN A 530 -10.11 9.07 7.27
CA ASN A 530 -11.10 8.72 6.26
C ASN A 530 -12.17 9.81 6.01
N GLY A 531 -12.03 10.97 6.65
CA GLY A 531 -12.98 12.08 6.53
C GLY A 531 -14.14 12.02 7.51
N THR A 532 -14.32 10.92 8.26
CA THR A 532 -15.38 10.83 9.27
C THR A 532 -15.15 11.85 10.37
N LYS A 533 -16.17 12.61 10.71
CA LYS A 533 -16.16 13.56 11.82
C LYS A 533 -15.87 12.84 13.13
N GLY A 534 -14.90 13.36 13.88
CA GLY A 534 -14.62 12.96 15.26
C GLY A 534 -15.41 13.83 16.23
N ASN A 535 -14.78 14.86 16.78
CA ASN A 535 -15.37 15.73 17.79
C ASN A 535 -15.39 17.19 17.35
N THR A 536 -16.49 17.90 17.62
CA THR A 536 -16.54 19.36 17.45
C THR A 536 -15.69 20.06 18.51
N ILE A 537 -14.64 20.76 18.08
CA ILE A 537 -13.74 21.52 18.94
C ILE A 537 -14.37 22.85 19.29
N LYS A 538 -14.80 23.62 18.28
CA LYS A 538 -15.39 24.95 18.45
C LYS A 538 -16.38 25.26 17.33
N LYS A 539 -17.48 25.93 17.66
CA LYS A 539 -18.44 26.48 16.70
C LYS A 539 -18.67 27.95 16.99
N LEU A 540 -18.89 28.73 15.95
CA LEU A 540 -19.21 30.15 16.02
C LEU A 540 -20.21 30.50 14.92
N CYS A 541 -21.20 31.32 15.27
CA CYS A 541 -22.04 32.01 14.30
C CYS A 541 -22.22 33.46 14.76
N GLN A 542 -21.88 34.43 13.91
CA GLN A 542 -22.01 35.84 14.24
C GLN A 542 -22.17 36.72 12.99
N THR A 543 -22.74 37.91 13.17
CA THR A 543 -22.89 38.89 12.09
C THR A 543 -21.84 39.99 12.24
N VAL A 544 -21.06 40.21 11.19
CA VAL A 544 -20.05 41.25 11.09
C VAL A 544 -20.58 42.37 10.21
N SER A 545 -20.61 43.60 10.73
CA SER A 545 -20.89 44.78 9.91
C SER A 545 -19.59 45.32 9.31
N LEU A 546 -19.62 45.58 7.99
CA LEU A 546 -18.54 46.17 7.21
C LEU A 546 -18.99 47.53 6.66
N ALA A 547 -18.23 48.58 6.96
CA ALA A 547 -18.38 49.89 6.38
C ALA A 547 -17.98 49.89 4.88
N PRO A 548 -18.37 50.90 4.10
CA PRO A 548 -17.96 51.03 2.71
C PRO A 548 -16.43 50.98 2.58
N LYS A 549 -15.91 50.16 1.66
CA LYS A 549 -14.45 50.01 1.42
C LYS A 549 -13.62 49.55 2.63
N GLU A 550 -14.26 49.03 3.68
CA GLU A 550 -13.55 48.52 4.86
C GLU A 550 -12.88 47.17 4.60
N ASN A 551 -11.66 47.03 5.12
CA ASN A 551 -10.98 45.74 5.30
C ASN A 551 -11.06 45.35 6.77
N LYS A 552 -11.50 44.14 7.06
CA LYS A 552 -11.66 43.65 8.42
C LYS A 552 -11.21 42.21 8.56
N GLU A 553 -10.59 41.90 9.68
CA GLU A 553 -10.17 40.55 10.03
C GLU A 553 -11.00 40.03 11.20
N LEU A 554 -11.48 38.80 11.07
CA LEU A 554 -12.11 38.06 12.15
C LEU A 554 -11.16 36.97 12.63
N LYS A 555 -10.60 37.15 13.83
CA LYS A 555 -9.67 36.21 14.47
C LYS A 555 -10.35 35.46 15.61
N ILE A 556 -10.33 34.13 15.55
CA ILE A 556 -10.87 33.25 16.58
C ILE A 556 -9.74 32.42 17.19
N ASN A 557 -9.56 32.50 18.51
CA ASN A 557 -8.54 31.74 19.24
C ASN A 557 -9.09 30.39 19.70
N ILE A 558 -8.27 29.34 19.58
CA ILE A 558 -8.54 27.98 20.04
C ILE A 558 -7.39 27.56 20.96
N SER A 559 -7.71 27.28 22.22
CA SER A 559 -6.75 26.88 23.24
C SER A 559 -6.45 25.38 23.22
N ALA A 560 -5.28 24.98 23.75
CA ALA A 560 -4.90 23.58 23.89
C ALA A 560 -5.95 22.73 24.62
N ASP A 561 -6.53 23.27 25.69
CA ASP A 561 -7.55 22.56 26.49
C ASP A 561 -8.86 22.34 25.71
N GLU A 562 -9.18 23.19 24.72
CA GLU A 562 -10.37 23.02 23.88
C GLU A 562 -10.26 21.83 22.92
N TYR A 563 -9.05 21.50 22.44
CA TYR A 563 -8.86 20.48 21.39
C TYR A 563 -8.20 19.18 21.86
N LEU A 564 -7.32 19.20 22.88
CA LEU A 564 -6.47 18.03 23.20
C LEU A 564 -7.27 16.75 23.47
N ASP A 565 -8.33 16.83 24.29
CA ASP A 565 -9.15 15.66 24.65
C ASP A 565 -10.17 15.28 23.55
N LYS A 566 -10.23 16.08 22.47
CA LYS A 566 -11.11 15.89 21.32
C LYS A 566 -10.35 15.38 20.09
N LEU A 567 -9.02 15.32 20.15
CA LEU A 567 -8.20 14.76 19.08
C LEU A 567 -8.53 13.29 18.85
N VAL A 568 -8.51 12.90 17.58
CA VAL A 568 -8.58 11.51 17.15
C VAL A 568 -7.24 11.12 16.50
N GLU A 569 -7.17 9.92 15.93
CA GLU A 569 -5.96 9.41 15.26
C GLU A 569 -5.43 10.37 14.20
N PHE A 570 -4.09 10.37 14.02
CA PHE A 570 -3.36 11.33 13.17
C PHE A 570 -3.47 12.80 13.58
N SER A 571 -4.33 13.15 14.54
CA SER A 571 -4.53 14.52 15.03
C SER A 571 -4.89 15.49 13.91
N LEU A 572 -5.72 15.02 12.97
CA LEU A 572 -6.24 15.79 11.84
C LEU A 572 -7.44 16.65 12.31
N MET A 573 -7.49 17.88 11.81
CA MET A 573 -8.57 18.82 12.05
C MET A 573 -9.01 19.47 10.74
N LYS A 574 -10.28 19.85 10.69
CA LYS A 574 -10.84 20.67 9.62
C LYS A 574 -11.47 21.92 10.21
N CYS A 575 -11.24 23.06 9.57
CA CYS A 575 -11.84 24.34 9.90
C CYS A 575 -12.70 24.81 8.73
N TYR A 576 -14.02 24.76 8.91
CA TYR A 576 -14.99 25.17 7.92
C TYR A 576 -15.38 26.62 8.14
N TRP A 577 -15.41 27.40 7.05
CA TRP A 577 -15.90 28.77 7.04
C TRP A 577 -17.00 28.93 6.02
N MET A 578 -18.08 29.58 6.43
CA MET A 578 -19.13 30.02 5.53
C MET A 578 -19.51 31.46 5.84
N ALA A 579 -19.51 32.30 4.82
CA ALA A 579 -19.91 33.69 4.91
C ALA A 579 -21.06 33.98 3.94
N THR A 580 -22.13 34.60 4.43
CA THR A 580 -23.27 35.04 3.60
C THR A 580 -23.53 36.53 3.80
N VAL A 581 -23.49 37.30 2.71
CA VAL A 581 -23.86 38.71 2.70
C VAL A 581 -25.38 38.82 2.74
N GLU A 582 -25.93 39.49 3.75
CA GLU A 582 -27.38 39.51 3.98
C GLU A 582 -28.15 40.17 2.83
N GLU A 583 -27.60 41.24 2.25
CA GLU A 583 -28.26 42.08 1.25
C GLU A 583 -28.30 41.44 -0.14
N THR A 584 -27.21 40.80 -0.56
CA THR A 584 -27.07 40.24 -1.92
C THR A 584 -27.22 38.73 -1.98
N LYS A 585 -27.21 38.06 -0.83
CA LYS A 585 -27.14 36.60 -0.72
C LYS A 585 -25.89 36.00 -1.37
N GLN A 586 -24.86 36.82 -1.62
CA GLN A 586 -23.52 36.33 -1.92
C GLN A 586 -23.09 35.36 -0.82
N THR A 587 -22.67 34.16 -1.22
CA THR A 587 -22.21 33.12 -0.29
C THR A 587 -20.80 32.71 -0.67
N TRP A 588 -19.93 32.63 0.31
CA TRP A 588 -18.56 32.15 0.18
C TRP A 588 -18.32 31.03 1.18
N VAL A 589 -17.61 30.00 0.73
CA VAL A 589 -17.24 28.84 1.55
C VAL A 589 -15.76 28.58 1.33
N ALA A 590 -15.05 28.30 2.42
CA ALA A 590 -13.71 27.76 2.39
C ALA A 590 -13.49 26.81 3.55
N GLU A 591 -12.49 25.97 3.39
CA GLU A 591 -12.05 25.03 4.40
C GLU A 591 -10.54 25.03 4.47
N ASP A 592 -10.04 24.75 5.66
CA ASP A 592 -8.63 24.55 5.93
C ASP A 592 -8.46 23.23 6.68
N ASP A 593 -7.62 22.36 6.13
CA ASP A 593 -7.34 21.02 6.60
C ASP A 593 -5.90 20.98 7.10
N PHE A 594 -5.72 20.73 8.39
CA PHE A 594 -4.41 20.77 9.03
C PHE A 594 -4.30 19.67 10.09
N ASN A 595 -3.07 19.38 10.52
CA ASN A 595 -2.84 18.46 11.64
C ASN A 595 -1.93 19.05 12.69
N VAL A 596 -2.09 18.50 13.89
CA VAL A 596 -1.24 18.86 15.02
C VAL A 596 0.08 18.09 14.92
N THR A 597 1.17 18.85 14.84
CA THR A 597 2.54 18.35 14.79
C THR A 597 2.96 17.79 16.15
N LYS A 598 3.51 16.58 16.12
CA LYS A 598 4.01 15.84 17.29
C LYS A 598 5.54 15.80 17.26
N PRO A 599 6.21 15.64 18.41
CA PRO A 599 7.66 15.43 18.42
C PRO A 599 8.03 14.09 17.76
N SER A 600 9.28 13.96 17.33
CA SER A 600 9.82 12.68 16.84
C SER A 600 10.37 11.84 17.99
N LEU A 601 10.37 10.52 17.82
CA LEU A 601 11.06 9.59 18.70
C LEU A 601 12.53 9.48 18.23
N ASN A 602 13.47 9.90 19.07
CA ASN A 602 14.89 9.79 18.76
C ASN A 602 15.41 8.39 19.11
N ILE A 603 16.17 7.79 18.21
CA ILE A 603 16.77 6.46 18.38
C ILE A 603 18.29 6.61 18.42
N GLN A 604 18.92 6.03 19.43
CA GLN A 604 20.37 6.01 19.63
C GLN A 604 20.85 4.59 19.90
N LEU A 605 22.12 4.32 19.60
CA LEU A 605 22.77 3.05 19.87
C LEU A 605 23.79 3.26 21.00
N ASP A 606 23.90 2.26 21.88
CA ASP A 606 24.95 2.22 22.90
C ASP A 606 26.18 1.48 22.34
N GLY A 607 27.09 2.23 21.73
CA GLY A 607 28.32 1.70 21.16
C GLY A 607 28.16 1.04 19.78
N ILE A 608 29.12 0.17 19.44
CA ILE A 608 29.19 -0.53 18.14
C ILE A 608 28.47 -1.87 18.25
N MET A 609 27.61 -2.15 17.28
CA MET A 609 26.86 -3.41 17.20
C MET A 609 27.62 -4.45 16.37
N SER A 610 27.63 -5.71 16.81
CA SER A 610 28.27 -6.83 16.10
C SER A 610 27.41 -8.08 16.14
N VAL A 611 27.52 -8.92 15.11
CA VAL A 611 26.77 -10.18 15.02
C VAL A 611 27.04 -11.08 16.23
N GLY A 612 25.97 -11.60 16.83
CA GLY A 612 26.02 -12.52 17.95
C GLY A 612 26.35 -11.89 19.31
N LYS A 613 26.64 -10.58 19.39
CA LYS A 613 26.88 -9.87 20.66
C LYS A 613 25.68 -9.04 21.09
N GLN A 614 25.42 -9.02 22.39
CA GLN A 614 24.40 -8.15 22.96
C GLN A 614 24.82 -6.68 22.85
N GLY A 615 23.91 -5.84 22.39
CA GLY A 615 24.03 -4.39 22.42
C GLY A 615 22.73 -3.75 22.92
N LYS A 616 22.70 -2.42 23.02
CA LYS A 616 21.52 -1.69 23.47
C LYS A 616 21.08 -0.62 22.48
N VAL A 617 19.77 -0.51 22.34
CA VAL A 617 19.08 0.55 21.63
C VAL A 617 18.39 1.44 22.65
N ILE A 618 18.50 2.75 22.46
CA ILE A 618 17.97 3.77 23.38
C ILE A 618 16.96 4.65 22.62
N PHE A 619 15.73 4.69 23.12
CA PHE A 619 14.64 5.51 22.60
C PHE A 619 14.41 6.72 23.49
N LYS A 620 14.38 7.93 22.92
CA LYS A 620 14.28 9.19 23.66
C LYS A 620 13.23 10.12 23.08
N PHE A 621 12.42 10.71 23.95
CA PHE A 621 11.51 11.82 23.61
C PHE A 621 11.19 12.63 24.87
N LYS A 622 10.59 13.81 24.70
CA LYS A 622 10.04 14.60 25.81
C LYS A 622 8.53 14.63 25.69
N ASN A 623 7.80 14.38 26.79
CA ASN A 623 6.35 14.61 26.83
C ASN A 623 6.07 16.11 26.56
N PRO A 624 5.41 16.50 25.46
CA PRO A 624 5.15 17.90 25.16
C PRO A 624 3.95 18.47 25.93
N LEU A 625 3.18 17.61 26.62
CA LEU A 625 1.92 17.97 27.26
C LEU A 625 2.14 18.33 28.73
N LYS A 626 1.28 19.23 29.22
CA LYS A 626 1.08 19.49 30.66
C LYS A 626 0.23 18.41 31.35
N LYS A 627 -0.01 17.29 30.66
CA LYS A 627 -0.80 16.14 31.11
C LYS A 627 0.10 14.90 31.21
N LYS A 628 -0.26 14.00 32.11
CA LYS A 628 0.38 12.69 32.26
C LYS A 628 0.01 11.81 31.06
N LEU A 629 0.97 11.07 30.51
CA LEU A 629 0.72 10.07 29.47
C LEU A 629 0.43 8.73 30.13
N THR A 630 -0.66 8.08 29.73
CA THR A 630 -1.13 6.81 30.28
C THR A 630 -1.20 5.70 29.22
N GLU A 631 -1.19 4.45 29.67
CA GLU A 631 -1.23 3.26 28.79
C GLU A 631 -0.08 3.24 27.78
N CYS A 632 1.11 3.63 28.24
CA CYS A 632 2.27 3.81 27.39
C CYS A 632 2.76 2.47 26.81
N GLN A 633 3.06 2.45 25.52
CA GLN A 633 3.55 1.29 24.78
C GLN A 633 4.68 1.70 23.82
N LEU A 634 5.64 0.82 23.65
CA LEU A 634 6.69 0.94 22.64
C LEU A 634 6.63 -0.29 21.74
N ALA A 635 6.48 -0.07 20.43
CA ALA A 635 6.63 -1.09 19.41
C ALA A 635 7.87 -0.79 18.57
N PHE A 636 8.71 -1.79 18.30
CA PHE A 636 9.90 -1.61 17.48
C PHE A 636 10.33 -2.91 16.80
N ASP A 637 10.97 -2.78 15.65
CA ASP A 637 11.34 -3.90 14.79
C ASP A 637 12.57 -3.56 13.94
N SER A 638 13.40 -4.57 13.69
CA SER A 638 14.56 -4.47 12.82
C SER A 638 14.96 -5.87 12.35
N PRO A 639 14.52 -6.31 11.16
CA PRO A 639 14.96 -7.56 10.55
C PRO A 639 16.48 -7.72 10.61
N GLY A 640 16.95 -8.89 11.05
CA GLY A 640 18.37 -9.16 11.26
C GLY A 640 18.96 -8.64 12.59
N MET A 641 18.22 -7.87 13.39
CA MET A 641 18.66 -7.42 14.72
C MET A 641 17.73 -7.85 15.85
N ILE A 642 16.44 -7.62 15.69
CA ILE A 642 15.42 -8.03 16.64
C ILE A 642 14.10 -8.18 15.92
N LYS A 643 13.37 -9.26 16.22
CA LYS A 643 12.01 -9.43 15.72
C LYS A 643 11.07 -8.45 16.42
N TYR A 644 10.01 -8.02 15.74
CA TYR A 644 8.96 -7.16 16.29
C TYR A 644 8.69 -7.37 17.79
N GLN A 645 8.92 -6.31 18.55
CA GLN A 645 8.63 -6.21 19.97
C GLN A 645 7.49 -5.23 20.18
N LYS A 646 6.60 -5.55 21.12
CA LYS A 646 5.57 -4.64 21.63
C LYS A 646 5.56 -4.75 23.15
N THR A 647 6.05 -3.72 23.83
CA THR A 647 6.24 -3.71 25.28
C THR A 647 5.46 -2.58 25.93
N THR A 648 4.83 -2.85 27.07
CA THR A 648 4.24 -1.80 27.90
C THR A 648 5.35 -1.00 28.59
N PHE A 649 5.09 0.28 28.81
CA PHE A 649 5.96 1.20 29.54
C PHE A 649 5.14 1.87 30.64
N ARG A 650 5.82 2.34 31.70
CA ARG A 650 5.14 3.09 32.76
C ARG A 650 4.53 4.38 32.22
N ASP A 651 3.58 4.92 32.96
CA ASP A 651 3.09 6.26 32.69
C ASP A 651 4.21 7.32 32.76
N VAL A 652 4.06 8.37 31.95
CA VAL A 652 5.04 9.46 31.81
C VAL A 652 4.47 10.74 32.40
N LEU A 653 5.22 11.41 33.26
CA LEU A 653 4.79 12.64 33.92
C LEU A 653 4.71 13.82 32.92
N PRO A 654 3.93 14.86 33.22
CA PRO A 654 3.93 16.10 32.44
C PRO A 654 5.35 16.61 32.19
N GLU A 655 5.65 16.94 30.93
CA GLU A 655 6.94 17.54 30.52
C GLU A 655 8.21 16.71 30.81
N GLU A 656 8.06 15.44 31.20
CA GLU A 656 9.15 14.52 31.49
C GLU A 656 9.97 14.18 30.21
N SER A 657 11.30 14.09 30.35
CA SER A 657 12.17 13.52 29.32
C SER A 657 12.34 12.03 29.55
N VAL A 658 11.88 11.22 28.58
CA VAL A 658 11.83 9.76 28.67
C VAL A 658 13.04 9.15 27.98
N THR A 659 13.58 8.11 28.59
CA THR A 659 14.60 7.22 27.99
C THR A 659 14.17 5.78 28.21
N ILE A 660 14.08 5.00 27.13
CA ILE A 660 13.74 3.56 27.15
C ILE A 660 14.92 2.80 26.55
N GLU A 661 15.41 1.78 27.25
CA GLU A 661 16.50 0.91 26.77
C GLU A 661 15.94 -0.46 26.37
N ALA A 662 16.39 -0.98 25.24
CA ALA A 662 16.13 -2.35 24.80
C ALA A 662 17.43 -3.07 24.46
N THR A 663 17.61 -4.27 25.00
CA THR A 663 18.72 -5.16 24.65
C THR A 663 18.40 -5.90 23.35
N VAL A 664 19.35 -5.93 22.42
CA VAL A 664 19.21 -6.61 21.13
C VAL A 664 20.47 -7.42 20.81
N THR A 665 20.31 -8.47 20.00
CA THR A 665 21.43 -9.32 19.57
C THR A 665 21.37 -9.50 18.05
N PRO A 666 22.21 -8.80 17.28
CA PRO A 666 22.21 -8.89 15.82
C PRO A 666 22.49 -10.30 15.31
N SER A 667 21.71 -10.74 14.32
CA SER A 667 21.89 -12.00 13.60
C SER A 667 22.37 -11.83 12.15
N ALA A 668 22.38 -10.59 11.64
CA ALA A 668 22.88 -10.26 10.31
C ALA A 668 23.81 -9.03 10.36
N ALA A 669 24.84 -9.02 9.52
CA ALA A 669 25.76 -7.90 9.36
C ALA A 669 25.27 -6.90 8.30
N GLY A 670 25.84 -5.69 8.32
CA GLY A 670 25.55 -4.61 7.37
C GLY A 670 24.57 -3.57 7.91
N ASN A 671 24.06 -2.74 7.01
CA ASN A 671 23.13 -1.66 7.34
C ASN A 671 21.71 -2.19 7.52
N LEU A 672 21.23 -2.24 8.77
CA LEU A 672 19.88 -2.66 9.12
C LEU A 672 19.01 -1.44 9.47
N THR A 673 17.73 -1.48 9.10
CA THR A 673 16.79 -0.41 9.46
C THR A 673 16.01 -0.79 10.71
N LEU A 674 16.06 0.08 11.71
CA LEU A 674 15.27 0.00 12.92
C LEU A 674 14.10 1.01 12.84
N VAL A 675 12.88 0.54 13.06
CA VAL A 675 11.67 1.37 13.13
C VAL A 675 11.08 1.23 14.52
N ALA A 676 10.69 2.35 15.14
CA ALA A 676 10.05 2.36 16.44
C ALA A 676 8.90 3.37 16.52
N ILE A 677 7.88 2.98 17.28
CA ILE A 677 6.67 3.76 17.54
C ILE A 677 6.39 3.73 19.02
N PHE A 678 6.30 4.91 19.64
CA PHE A 678 5.75 5.08 20.98
C PHE A 678 4.29 5.54 20.89
N TYR A 679 3.46 4.94 21.73
CA TYR A 679 2.03 5.22 21.83
C TYR A 679 1.66 5.45 23.29
N SER A 680 0.81 6.44 23.54
CA SER A 680 0.01 6.55 24.77
C SER A 680 -1.41 6.99 24.41
N LYS A 681 -2.32 6.95 25.38
CA LYS A 681 -3.70 7.39 25.18
C LYS A 681 -3.80 8.86 24.74
N GLU A 682 -3.00 9.73 25.35
CA GLU A 682 -2.99 11.19 25.13
C GLU A 682 -2.04 11.64 24.01
N LEU A 683 -1.01 10.83 23.71
CA LEU A 683 0.03 11.13 22.74
C LEU A 683 0.29 9.91 21.86
N GLN A 684 -0.47 9.84 20.78
CA GLN A 684 -0.44 8.71 19.85
C GLN A 684 0.62 8.91 18.76
N ASP A 685 1.25 7.82 18.31
CA ASP A 685 2.05 7.75 17.08
C ASP A 685 3.31 8.63 17.06
N LEU A 686 4.13 8.58 18.13
CA LEU A 686 5.49 9.14 18.08
C LEU A 686 6.40 8.16 17.34
N ARG A 687 6.91 8.58 16.18
CA ARG A 687 7.66 7.72 15.26
C ARG A 687 9.14 8.05 15.26
N GLY A 688 9.97 7.04 15.08
CA GLY A 688 11.41 7.18 14.91
C GLY A 688 11.95 6.05 14.03
N SER A 689 12.99 6.36 13.26
CA SER A 689 13.73 5.32 12.53
C SER A 689 15.22 5.64 12.45
N ALA A 690 16.04 4.60 12.36
CA ALA A 690 17.49 4.71 12.30
C ALA A 690 18.09 3.63 11.41
N LEU A 691 19.16 3.99 10.71
CA LEU A 691 20.06 3.02 10.09
C LEU A 691 21.11 2.59 11.12
N VAL A 692 21.26 1.29 11.28
CA VAL A 692 22.14 0.67 12.26
C VAL A 692 23.18 -0.14 11.49
N ASP A 693 24.44 0.25 11.56
CA ASP A 693 25.54 -0.51 10.95
C ASP A 693 25.99 -1.63 11.90
N ILE A 694 25.87 -2.88 11.44
CA ILE A 694 26.25 -4.07 12.19
C ILE A 694 27.55 -4.65 11.64
N SER A 695 28.58 -4.67 12.48
CA SER A 695 29.84 -5.34 12.17
C SER A 695 29.73 -6.88 12.22
N SER A 696 30.51 -7.57 11.38
CA SER A 696 30.52 -9.04 11.29
C SER A 696 31.05 -9.75 12.54
#